data_AF-A0A2E7JHV6-F1
#
_entry.id   AF-A0A2E7JHV6-F1
#
_cell.length_a   1.000
_cell.length_b   1.000
_cell.length_c   1.000
_cell.angle_alpha   90.00
_cell.angle_beta   90.00
_cell.angle_gamma   90.00
#
_symmetry.space_group_name_H-M   'P 1'
#
loop_
_entity.id
_entity.type
_entity.pdbx_description
1 polymer ?
#
loop_
_entity_poly.entity_id
_entity_poly.type
_entity_poly.pdbx_seq_one_letter_code
_entity_poly.pdbx_strand_id
1 'polypeptide(L)'
;MSHRTGLGAALALYALVVLQNAWLCDDAFVSFRTADNLINGHGLTWNAGERVQAFTNPLWLFAISLCYFLSGEIYFTAIFLGTAVSVLAVYFALPRSDGRAALIGGAFLASSKAFVDYSTSGLENPLSFLLLALFVRTYIEQPRNIFRLALIAGFAALNRMDTALFYLPALLSVWWPQRGVRATAAAALGFVPFGLWEAFAIFYYGFPFPNTAYAKLASGIPAAEIAAQGLRYAGHSFEFDPVTLSTMAGALGLVLWRRDRMLAPLAAGLVLYLIYTVRIGGDFMSGRFYAAPYLLAVSLMVRAMPRPAGRGWLAIPALAVTLALIGPHPPFLSGTDYGHDYVNSHSKAKAITEQYSVGDERAFYYPFTGLLRAVTTRQDTTFPIHGWADWGRRLRQFADGGKSAVVTWPLVGFIGFYGGPDCYFIDMYGLGDPLTARLPARRDINWGIGHMERILPDGYFETHLYGPNLIADPGLAQYYDVLKSIIAGELFSSARLAAIWDINTGVYNHLIDEDTYRYPAPDDVARSQRATMGAPGFPPITFRPDRFMHFSGLGDVYFDRGQYLLAAQTYRQALALDENYIRRHHPKDHREKTAALYLQLSRALDFLGKPGVSRAVLESYLRKYPDNEAVRNALNASTPPNHIDP
;
A
#
# COMPACT_ATOMS: atom_id res chain seq x y z
N MET A 1 26.57 -12.15 -36.73
CA MET A 1 26.87 -11.60 -35.39
C MET A 1 26.76 -12.74 -34.40
N SER A 2 27.75 -12.92 -33.53
CA SER A 2 27.70 -13.99 -32.52
C SER A 2 26.53 -13.77 -31.57
N HIS A 3 25.90 -14.84 -31.09
CA HIS A 3 24.84 -14.73 -30.09
C HIS A 3 25.35 -14.01 -28.84
N ARG A 4 26.58 -14.31 -28.40
CA ARG A 4 27.18 -13.75 -27.18
C ARG A 4 27.34 -12.24 -27.29
N THR A 5 27.79 -11.74 -28.44
CA THR A 5 27.98 -10.30 -28.67
C THR A 5 26.64 -9.57 -28.75
N GLY A 6 25.64 -10.15 -29.43
CA GLY A 6 24.31 -9.56 -29.53
C GLY A 6 23.57 -9.50 -28.20
N LEU A 7 23.58 -10.60 -27.45
CA LEU A 7 22.96 -10.66 -26.13
C LEU A 7 23.69 -9.74 -25.14
N GLY A 8 25.02 -9.74 -25.13
CA GLY A 8 25.79 -8.83 -24.27
C GLY A 8 25.48 -7.36 -24.53
N ALA A 9 25.40 -6.95 -25.80
CA ALA A 9 25.02 -5.58 -26.18
C ALA A 9 23.57 -5.24 -25.80
N ALA A 10 22.62 -6.19 -25.97
CA ALA A 10 21.23 -5.99 -25.56
C ALA A 10 21.11 -5.79 -24.04
N LEU A 11 21.81 -6.59 -23.24
CA LEU A 11 21.83 -6.47 -21.79
C LEU A 11 22.50 -5.17 -21.33
N ALA A 12 23.61 -4.78 -21.96
CA ALA A 12 24.29 -3.53 -21.65
C ALA A 12 23.42 -2.31 -21.96
N LEU A 13 22.76 -2.29 -23.13
CA LEU A 13 21.81 -1.25 -23.51
C LEU A 13 20.68 -1.14 -22.48
N TYR A 14 20.04 -2.27 -22.17
CA TYR A 14 18.94 -2.30 -21.22
C TYR A 14 19.36 -1.86 -19.82
N ALA A 15 20.49 -2.37 -19.30
CA ALA A 15 21.00 -1.99 -17.98
C ALA A 15 21.31 -0.48 -17.89
N LEU A 16 21.92 0.10 -18.93
CA LEU A 16 22.19 1.53 -19.01
C LEU A 16 20.88 2.34 -18.93
N VAL A 17 19.89 1.97 -19.75
CA VAL A 17 18.59 2.67 -19.78
C VAL A 17 17.87 2.52 -18.45
N VAL A 18 17.80 1.32 -17.87
CA VAL A 18 17.15 1.11 -16.57
C VAL A 18 17.80 1.95 -15.46
N LEU A 19 19.13 1.99 -15.39
CA LEU A 19 19.83 2.82 -14.39
C LEU A 19 19.61 4.32 -14.61
N GLN A 20 19.59 4.77 -15.86
CA GLN A 20 19.27 6.17 -16.23
C GLN A 20 17.83 6.55 -15.85
N ASN A 21 16.92 5.56 -15.77
CA ASN A 21 15.51 5.75 -15.48
C ASN A 21 15.14 5.39 -14.03
N ALA A 22 16.11 4.98 -13.22
CA ALA A 22 15.85 4.38 -11.92
C ALA A 22 15.19 5.35 -10.93
N TRP A 23 14.17 4.89 -10.20
CA TRP A 23 13.35 5.64 -9.26
C TRP A 23 12.61 4.69 -8.29
N LEU A 24 12.02 5.22 -7.22
CA LEU A 24 11.13 4.48 -6.31
C LEU A 24 9.78 5.20 -6.16
N CYS A 25 8.68 4.44 -6.12
CA CYS A 25 7.35 4.97 -5.83
C CYS A 25 7.05 4.94 -4.32
N ASP A 26 6.08 5.76 -3.89
CA ASP A 26 5.58 5.77 -2.51
C ASP A 26 4.98 4.41 -2.11
N ASP A 27 4.18 3.78 -2.98
CA ASP A 27 3.56 2.47 -2.75
C ASP A 27 4.54 1.37 -2.33
N ALA A 28 5.76 1.38 -2.87
CA ALA A 28 6.78 0.40 -2.49
C ALA A 28 7.13 0.47 -0.99
N PHE A 29 7.06 1.67 -0.40
CA PHE A 29 7.38 1.89 1.00
C PHE A 29 6.32 1.33 1.96
N VAL A 30 5.10 1.03 1.48
CA VAL A 30 4.11 0.25 2.26
C VAL A 30 4.66 -1.14 2.56
N SER A 31 5.22 -1.82 1.55
CA SER A 31 5.86 -3.13 1.72
C SER A 31 7.17 -3.00 2.49
N PHE A 32 7.95 -1.95 2.25
CA PHE A 32 9.21 -1.73 2.97
C PHE A 32 9.00 -1.48 4.46
N ARG A 33 7.88 -0.87 4.88
CA ARG A 33 7.57 -0.74 6.32
C ARG A 33 7.37 -2.10 6.97
N THR A 34 6.73 -3.03 6.27
CA THR A 34 6.61 -4.41 6.74
C THR A 34 7.97 -5.10 6.79
N ALA A 35 8.85 -4.84 5.81
CA ALA A 35 10.22 -5.32 5.82
C ALA A 35 11.03 -4.76 7.01
N ASP A 36 10.92 -3.46 7.29
CA ASP A 36 11.55 -2.78 8.44
C ASP A 36 11.09 -3.39 9.77
N ASN A 37 9.78 -3.61 9.91
CA ASN A 37 9.21 -4.26 11.09
C ASN A 37 9.69 -5.70 11.25
N LEU A 38 9.79 -6.48 10.16
CA LEU A 38 10.30 -7.84 10.20
C LEU A 38 11.75 -7.88 10.69
N ILE A 39 12.64 -7.07 10.10
CA ILE A 39 14.08 -7.10 10.42
C ILE A 39 14.37 -6.58 11.84
N ASN A 40 13.51 -5.72 12.38
CA ASN A 40 13.63 -5.17 13.74
C ASN A 40 12.83 -5.97 14.79
N GLY A 41 12.22 -7.11 14.43
CA GLY A 41 11.57 -8.01 15.38
C GLY A 41 10.14 -7.65 15.77
N HIS A 42 9.48 -6.73 15.06
CA HIS A 42 8.06 -6.40 15.24
C HIS A 42 7.12 -7.37 14.51
N GLY A 43 7.67 -8.31 13.74
CA GLY A 43 6.95 -9.32 12.98
C GLY A 43 6.58 -8.84 11.57
N LEU A 44 5.90 -9.70 10.80
CA LEU A 44 5.42 -9.39 9.45
C LEU A 44 4.17 -8.48 9.49
N THR A 45 4.29 -7.30 10.10
CA THR A 45 3.19 -6.37 10.38
C THR A 45 3.44 -5.02 9.74
N TRP A 46 2.38 -4.30 9.37
CA TRP A 46 2.50 -2.92 8.88
C TRP A 46 2.48 -1.90 10.03
N ASN A 47 1.45 -1.93 10.88
CA ASN A 47 1.51 -1.30 12.21
C ASN A 47 2.03 -2.32 13.22
N ALA A 48 3.01 -1.93 14.04
CA ALA A 48 3.56 -2.84 15.05
C ALA A 48 2.46 -3.28 16.04
N GLY A 49 2.40 -4.58 16.32
CA GLY A 49 1.38 -5.17 17.20
C GLY A 49 0.10 -5.62 16.49
N GLU A 50 -0.11 -5.27 15.22
CA GLU A 50 -1.26 -5.71 14.43
C GLU A 50 -0.83 -6.57 13.23
N ARG A 51 -1.29 -7.82 13.21
CA ARG A 51 -1.03 -8.74 12.10
C ARG A 51 -1.95 -8.43 10.93
N VAL A 52 -1.55 -7.44 10.13
CA VAL A 52 -2.20 -7.02 8.89
C VAL A 52 -1.25 -7.16 7.71
N GLN A 53 -1.67 -7.89 6.67
CA GLN A 53 -0.91 -8.06 5.45
C GLN A 53 -1.15 -6.89 4.48
N ALA A 54 -0.36 -5.82 4.59
CA ALA A 54 -0.45 -4.63 3.73
C ALA A 54 0.25 -4.78 2.35
N PHE A 55 0.71 -5.98 2.02
CA PHE A 55 1.48 -6.28 0.80
C PHE A 55 0.86 -7.45 0.03
N THR A 56 0.98 -7.43 -1.30
CA THR A 56 0.44 -8.48 -2.20
C THR A 56 1.55 -9.33 -2.84
N ASN A 57 2.80 -9.12 -2.43
CA ASN A 57 3.99 -9.65 -3.06
C ASN A 57 4.97 -10.35 -2.09
N PRO A 58 4.52 -11.39 -1.35
CA PRO A 58 5.34 -12.09 -0.35
C PRO A 58 6.75 -12.47 -0.81
N LEU A 59 6.88 -13.01 -2.02
CA LEU A 59 8.20 -13.42 -2.51
C LEU A 59 9.15 -12.23 -2.71
N TRP A 60 8.64 -11.11 -3.23
CA TRP A 60 9.40 -9.87 -3.34
C TRP A 60 9.71 -9.26 -1.98
N LEU A 61 8.75 -9.28 -1.04
CA LEU A 61 8.95 -8.82 0.33
C LEU A 61 10.13 -9.56 0.98
N PHE A 62 10.19 -10.90 0.90
CA PHE A 62 11.30 -11.63 1.48
C PHE A 62 12.65 -11.36 0.79
N ALA A 63 12.63 -11.20 -0.54
CA ALA A 63 13.85 -10.85 -1.28
C ALA A 63 14.38 -9.47 -0.87
N ILE A 64 13.52 -8.45 -0.78
CA ILE A 64 13.92 -7.12 -0.37
C ILE A 64 14.30 -7.07 1.11
N SER A 65 13.58 -7.76 1.99
CA SER A 65 13.92 -7.85 3.42
C SER A 65 15.30 -8.44 3.64
N LEU A 66 15.66 -9.51 2.93
CA LEU A 66 16.99 -10.12 3.04
C LEU A 66 18.09 -9.16 2.58
N CYS A 67 17.91 -8.52 1.41
CA CYS A 67 18.91 -7.58 0.91
C CYS A 67 19.01 -6.32 1.78
N TYR A 68 17.88 -5.83 2.30
CA TYR A 68 17.83 -4.68 3.19
C TYR A 68 18.48 -4.96 4.54
N PHE A 69 18.25 -6.15 5.11
CA PHE A 69 18.93 -6.61 6.32
C PHE A 69 20.46 -6.59 6.16
N LEU A 70 20.97 -6.98 4.99
CA LEU A 70 22.41 -7.01 4.72
C LEU A 70 23.01 -5.63 4.45
N SER A 71 22.24 -4.72 3.83
CA SER A 71 22.74 -3.41 3.42
C SER A 71 22.53 -2.30 4.47
N GLY A 72 21.49 -2.42 5.31
CA GLY A 72 21.07 -1.39 6.25
C GLY A 72 20.45 -0.15 5.58
N GLU A 73 20.30 -0.12 4.25
CA GLU A 73 19.82 1.05 3.50
C GLU A 73 18.84 0.60 2.41
N ILE A 74 17.58 1.05 2.46
CA ILE A 74 16.51 0.52 1.60
C ILE A 74 16.51 1.12 0.20
N TYR A 75 16.88 2.40 0.06
CA TYR A 75 16.70 3.15 -1.19
C TYR A 75 17.57 2.59 -2.31
N PHE A 76 18.87 2.51 -2.10
CA PHE A 76 19.81 1.95 -3.07
C PHE A 76 19.60 0.45 -3.24
N THR A 77 19.28 -0.26 -2.16
CA THR A 77 19.00 -1.70 -2.20
C THR A 77 17.88 -2.04 -3.15
N ALA A 78 16.74 -1.34 -3.04
CA ALA A 78 15.59 -1.58 -3.91
C ALA A 78 15.91 -1.31 -5.39
N ILE A 79 16.63 -0.22 -5.68
CA ILE A 79 17.05 0.14 -7.04
C ILE A 79 17.99 -0.92 -7.63
N PHE A 80 19.07 -1.27 -6.93
CA PHE A 80 20.07 -2.20 -7.46
C PHE A 80 19.56 -3.64 -7.52
N LEU A 81 18.74 -4.07 -6.56
CA LEU A 81 18.07 -5.38 -6.61
C LEU A 81 17.10 -5.44 -7.80
N GLY A 82 16.26 -4.40 -7.98
CA GLY A 82 15.33 -4.30 -9.11
C GLY A 82 16.06 -4.35 -10.46
N THR A 83 17.12 -3.55 -10.62
CA THR A 83 17.96 -3.57 -11.83
C THR A 83 18.60 -4.94 -12.07
N ALA A 84 19.19 -5.57 -11.05
CA ALA A 84 19.84 -6.87 -11.21
C ALA A 84 18.83 -7.95 -11.63
N VAL A 85 17.67 -8.01 -10.96
CA VAL A 85 16.62 -9.00 -11.24
C VAL A 85 15.99 -8.77 -12.62
N SER A 86 15.78 -7.51 -13.03
CA SER A 86 15.22 -7.19 -14.35
C SER A 86 16.21 -7.47 -15.49
N VAL A 87 17.51 -7.21 -15.32
CA VAL A 87 18.55 -7.62 -16.29
C VAL A 87 18.60 -9.14 -16.43
N LEU A 88 18.47 -9.90 -15.33
CA LEU A 88 18.34 -11.34 -15.38
C LEU A 88 17.07 -11.76 -16.14
N ALA A 89 15.94 -11.07 -15.93
CA ALA A 89 14.71 -11.34 -16.68
C ALA A 89 14.93 -11.20 -18.20
N VAL A 90 15.60 -10.12 -18.65
CA VAL A 90 15.94 -9.93 -20.06
C VAL A 90 16.87 -11.04 -20.59
N TYR A 91 17.85 -11.45 -19.80
CA TYR A 91 18.76 -12.56 -20.15
C TYR A 91 18.05 -13.91 -20.35
N PHE A 92 16.96 -14.17 -19.61
CA PHE A 92 16.15 -15.37 -19.75
C PHE A 92 15.04 -15.23 -20.79
N ALA A 93 14.54 -14.01 -21.03
CA ALA A 93 13.48 -13.74 -21.99
C ALA A 93 14.00 -13.81 -23.44
N LEU A 94 15.22 -13.35 -23.71
CA LEU A 94 15.76 -13.29 -25.06
C LEU A 94 16.34 -14.64 -25.55
N PRO A 95 16.16 -14.98 -26.84
CA PRO A 95 16.69 -16.22 -27.41
C PRO A 95 18.23 -16.20 -27.49
N ARG A 96 18.86 -17.33 -27.16
CA ARG A 96 20.33 -17.50 -27.20
C ARG A 96 20.86 -18.06 -28.51
N SER A 97 19.98 -18.41 -29.42
CA SER A 97 20.36 -19.00 -30.71
C SER A 97 20.75 -17.94 -31.74
N ASP A 98 20.36 -16.67 -31.57
CA ASP A 98 20.54 -15.62 -32.57
C ASP A 98 20.81 -14.25 -31.92
N GLY A 99 22.01 -13.71 -32.16
CA GLY A 99 22.39 -12.40 -31.63
C GLY A 99 21.57 -11.24 -32.19
N ARG A 100 21.06 -11.33 -33.42
CA ARG A 100 20.22 -10.27 -34.02
C ARG A 100 18.86 -10.22 -33.33
N ALA A 101 18.25 -11.39 -33.09
CA ALA A 101 16.99 -11.48 -32.36
C ALA A 101 17.13 -10.95 -30.91
N ALA A 102 18.26 -11.24 -30.26
CA ALA A 102 18.57 -10.68 -28.94
C ALA A 102 18.68 -9.14 -28.98
N LEU A 103 19.38 -8.55 -29.96
CA LEU A 103 19.45 -7.09 -30.10
C LEU A 103 18.08 -6.46 -30.41
N ILE A 104 17.28 -7.08 -31.28
CA ILE A 104 15.92 -6.61 -31.57
C ILE A 104 15.09 -6.60 -30.28
N GLY A 105 15.06 -7.72 -29.55
CA GLY A 105 14.32 -7.78 -28.31
C GLY A 105 14.83 -6.81 -27.25
N GLY A 106 16.15 -6.67 -27.11
CA GLY A 106 16.76 -5.69 -26.21
C GLY A 106 16.40 -4.24 -26.54
N ALA A 107 16.36 -3.88 -27.83
CA ALA A 107 15.93 -2.55 -28.26
C ALA A 107 14.47 -2.27 -27.92
N PHE A 108 13.55 -3.22 -28.17
CA PHE A 108 12.15 -3.09 -27.77
C PHE A 108 12.01 -2.96 -26.25
N LEU A 109 12.65 -3.83 -25.48
CA LEU A 109 12.62 -3.78 -24.02
C LEU A 109 13.16 -2.46 -23.46
N ALA A 110 14.24 -1.91 -24.04
CA ALA A 110 14.77 -0.60 -23.65
C ALA A 110 13.90 0.59 -24.13
N SER A 111 13.06 0.39 -25.15
CA SER A 111 12.18 1.43 -25.71
C SER A 111 10.87 1.62 -24.94
N SER A 112 10.37 0.60 -24.24
CA SER A 112 9.09 0.66 -23.53
C SER A 112 9.22 1.36 -22.19
N LYS A 113 8.47 2.46 -22.03
CA LYS A 113 8.37 3.18 -20.76
C LYS A 113 7.77 2.30 -19.66
N ALA A 114 6.69 1.57 -19.97
CA ALA A 114 6.08 0.62 -19.04
C ALA A 114 7.07 -0.45 -18.57
N PHE A 115 7.91 -1.01 -19.44
CA PHE A 115 8.87 -2.02 -19.02
C PHE A 115 10.03 -1.43 -18.21
N VAL A 116 10.62 -0.33 -18.69
CA VAL A 116 11.76 0.33 -18.06
C VAL A 116 11.39 0.91 -16.69
N ASP A 117 10.31 1.66 -16.58
CA ASP A 117 9.95 2.37 -15.34
C ASP A 117 9.70 1.42 -14.18
N TYR A 118 8.98 0.32 -14.42
CA TYR A 118 8.70 -0.67 -13.37
C TYR A 118 9.83 -1.69 -13.19
N SER A 119 11.00 -1.49 -13.81
CA SER A 119 12.20 -2.27 -13.53
C SER A 119 12.89 -1.88 -12.23
N THR A 120 12.63 -0.67 -11.69
CA THR A 120 13.23 -0.22 -10.42
C THR A 120 12.27 0.43 -9.44
N SER A 121 10.98 0.62 -9.75
CA SER A 121 10.00 1.35 -8.92
C SER A 121 9.89 0.97 -7.43
N GLY A 122 10.58 -0.08 -6.99
CA GLY A 122 10.51 -0.69 -5.65
C GLY A 122 9.46 -1.78 -5.52
N LEU A 123 8.58 -1.90 -6.51
CA LEU A 123 7.53 -2.91 -6.59
C LEU A 123 8.06 -4.27 -7.11
N GLU A 124 7.21 -5.28 -7.06
CA GLU A 124 7.50 -6.68 -7.39
C GLU A 124 7.67 -7.00 -8.88
N ASN A 125 7.53 -5.98 -9.74
CA ASN A 125 7.58 -6.09 -11.19
C ASN A 125 8.87 -6.77 -11.70
N PRO A 126 10.10 -6.44 -11.24
CA PRO A 126 11.32 -7.09 -11.71
C PRO A 126 11.31 -8.60 -11.50
N LEU A 127 10.83 -9.05 -10.33
CA LEU A 127 10.74 -10.47 -10.03
C LEU A 127 9.63 -11.16 -10.82
N SER A 128 8.51 -10.46 -11.07
CA SER A 128 7.47 -10.94 -11.99
C SER A 128 8.01 -11.13 -13.41
N PHE A 129 8.85 -10.21 -13.88
CA PHE A 129 9.52 -10.33 -15.18
C PHE A 129 10.44 -11.55 -15.23
N LEU A 130 11.24 -11.77 -14.18
CA LEU A 130 12.17 -12.90 -14.11
C LEU A 130 11.42 -14.23 -14.12
N LEU A 131 10.37 -14.37 -13.30
CA LEU A 131 9.57 -15.60 -13.23
C LEU A 131 8.86 -15.87 -14.55
N LEU A 132 8.32 -14.84 -15.20
CA LEU A 132 7.71 -14.96 -16.53
C LEU A 132 8.72 -15.38 -17.60
N ALA A 133 9.91 -14.78 -17.60
CA ALA A 133 11.00 -15.14 -18.50
C ALA A 133 11.47 -16.59 -18.30
N LEU A 134 11.66 -17.01 -17.05
CA LEU A 134 12.01 -18.38 -16.68
C LEU A 134 10.94 -19.38 -17.11
N PHE A 135 9.66 -19.04 -16.92
CA PHE A 135 8.54 -19.87 -17.36
C PHE A 135 8.55 -20.04 -18.88
N VAL A 136 8.57 -18.95 -19.65
CA VAL A 136 8.58 -18.99 -21.12
C VAL A 136 9.75 -19.83 -21.62
N ARG A 137 10.93 -19.63 -21.04
CA ARG A 137 12.12 -20.39 -21.43
C ARG A 137 11.99 -21.87 -21.10
N THR A 138 11.54 -22.21 -19.90
CA THR A 138 11.34 -23.61 -19.47
C THR A 138 10.27 -24.29 -20.33
N TYR A 139 9.20 -23.58 -20.67
CA TYR A 139 8.12 -24.09 -21.51
C TYR A 139 8.59 -24.41 -22.92
N ILE A 140 9.50 -23.62 -23.49
CA ILE A 140 10.06 -23.87 -24.83
C ILE A 140 11.13 -24.96 -24.81
N GLU A 141 12.04 -24.93 -23.84
CA GLU A 141 13.17 -25.87 -23.78
C GLU A 141 12.77 -27.25 -23.22
N GLN A 142 11.77 -27.30 -22.34
CA GLN A 142 11.33 -28.50 -21.61
C GLN A 142 9.79 -28.59 -21.53
N PRO A 143 9.07 -28.62 -22.67
CA PRO A 143 7.61 -28.47 -22.72
C PRO A 143 6.83 -29.56 -22.00
N ARG A 144 7.44 -30.68 -21.60
CA ARG A 144 6.75 -31.77 -20.89
C ARG A 144 6.93 -31.72 -19.37
N ASN A 145 7.82 -30.87 -18.85
CA ASN A 145 8.16 -30.85 -17.43
C ASN A 145 7.13 -30.05 -16.61
N ILE A 146 5.98 -30.67 -16.34
CA ILE A 146 4.86 -30.02 -15.65
C ILE A 146 5.23 -29.56 -14.23
N PHE A 147 6.08 -30.30 -13.51
CA PHE A 147 6.53 -29.92 -12.16
C PHE A 147 7.28 -28.59 -12.18
N ARG A 148 8.30 -28.44 -13.06
CA ARG A 148 9.09 -27.20 -13.13
C ARG A 148 8.25 -26.01 -13.56
N LEU A 149 7.34 -26.21 -14.52
CA LEU A 149 6.43 -25.15 -14.96
C LEU A 149 5.47 -24.72 -13.85
N ALA A 150 4.87 -25.70 -13.15
CA ALA A 150 3.98 -25.43 -12.02
C ALA A 150 4.73 -24.79 -10.84
N LEU A 151 5.99 -25.16 -10.60
CA LEU A 151 6.83 -24.56 -9.56
C LEU A 151 7.10 -23.08 -9.84
N ILE A 152 7.48 -22.75 -11.08
CA ILE A 152 7.69 -21.34 -11.46
C ILE A 152 6.37 -20.56 -11.38
N ALA A 153 5.27 -21.14 -11.84
CA ALA A 153 3.94 -20.52 -11.74
C ALA A 153 3.48 -20.35 -10.28
N GLY A 154 3.81 -21.30 -9.39
CA GLY A 154 3.55 -21.21 -7.96
C GLY A 154 4.33 -20.07 -7.30
N PHE A 155 5.63 -19.93 -7.61
CA PHE A 155 6.40 -18.76 -7.16
C PHE A 155 5.90 -17.46 -7.79
N ALA A 156 5.43 -17.48 -9.03
CA ALA A 156 4.85 -16.30 -9.67
C ALA A 156 3.53 -15.87 -9.00
N ALA A 157 2.66 -16.82 -8.66
CA ALA A 157 1.45 -16.55 -7.88
C ALA A 157 1.79 -16.01 -6.48
N LEU A 158 2.83 -16.55 -5.83
CA LEU A 158 3.35 -16.07 -4.55
C LEU A 158 3.98 -14.67 -4.64
N ASN A 159 4.50 -14.29 -5.81
CA ASN A 159 5.00 -12.93 -6.04
C ASN A 159 3.86 -11.96 -6.39
N ARG A 160 2.87 -12.43 -7.15
CA ARG A 160 1.73 -11.64 -7.61
C ARG A 160 0.65 -12.57 -8.21
N MET A 161 -0.47 -12.73 -7.52
CA MET A 161 -1.51 -13.73 -7.83
C MET A 161 -2.11 -13.62 -9.23
N ASP A 162 -2.34 -12.40 -9.73
CA ASP A 162 -2.93 -12.12 -11.04
C ASP A 162 -2.06 -12.61 -12.21
N THR A 163 -0.75 -12.73 -12.02
CA THR A 163 0.18 -13.24 -13.04
C THR A 163 -0.10 -14.70 -13.41
N ALA A 164 -0.86 -15.44 -12.58
CA ALA A 164 -1.34 -16.79 -12.88
C ALA A 164 -1.98 -16.90 -14.28
N LEU A 165 -2.61 -15.82 -14.76
CA LEU A 165 -3.25 -15.76 -16.08
C LEU A 165 -2.27 -15.94 -17.25
N PHE A 166 -1.00 -15.54 -17.10
CA PHE A 166 0.02 -15.77 -18.13
C PHE A 166 0.34 -17.26 -18.30
N TYR A 167 0.35 -17.99 -17.19
CA TYR A 167 0.87 -19.35 -17.13
C TYR A 167 -0.21 -20.39 -17.40
N LEU A 168 -1.46 -20.09 -17.02
CA LEU A 168 -2.55 -21.07 -17.01
C LEU A 168 -2.78 -21.76 -18.36
N PRO A 169 -2.88 -21.07 -19.51
CA PRO A 169 -3.12 -21.77 -20.78
C PRO A 169 -1.97 -22.68 -21.20
N ALA A 170 -0.72 -22.26 -20.93
CA ALA A 170 0.47 -23.06 -21.19
C ALA A 170 0.61 -24.25 -20.22
N LEU A 171 0.23 -24.10 -18.95
CA LEU A 171 0.18 -25.22 -18.02
C LEU A 171 -0.88 -26.24 -18.43
N LEU A 172 -2.07 -25.77 -18.83
CA LEU A 172 -3.15 -26.63 -19.30
C LEU A 172 -2.77 -27.37 -20.60
N SER A 173 -2.10 -26.71 -21.54
CA SER A 173 -1.66 -27.36 -22.78
C SER A 173 -0.63 -28.47 -22.53
N VAL A 174 0.16 -28.38 -21.46
CA VAL A 174 1.15 -29.39 -21.06
C VAL A 174 0.54 -30.49 -20.20
N TRP A 175 -0.36 -30.13 -19.29
CA TRP A 175 -1.04 -31.07 -18.40
C TRP A 175 -2.05 -31.93 -19.15
N TRP A 176 -2.85 -31.35 -20.05
CA TRP A 176 -3.96 -32.05 -20.70
C TRP A 176 -3.57 -33.35 -21.42
N PRO A 177 -2.47 -33.39 -22.22
CA PRO A 177 -2.02 -34.64 -22.83
C PRO A 177 -1.43 -35.65 -21.84
N GLN A 178 -1.02 -35.20 -20.64
CA GLN A 178 -0.40 -36.00 -19.59
C GLN A 178 -1.35 -36.30 -18.42
N ARG A 179 -2.63 -35.92 -18.55
CA ARG A 179 -3.64 -35.93 -17.48
C ARG A 179 -3.67 -37.29 -16.77
N GLY A 180 -3.58 -37.25 -15.45
CA GLY A 180 -3.49 -38.43 -14.59
C GLY A 180 -2.89 -38.07 -13.24
N VAL A 181 -2.96 -39.02 -12.28
CA VAL A 181 -2.56 -38.77 -10.87
C VAL A 181 -1.14 -38.23 -10.77
N ARG A 182 -0.18 -38.76 -11.54
CA ARG A 182 1.23 -38.31 -11.50
C ARG A 182 1.41 -36.87 -11.98
N ALA A 183 0.79 -36.50 -13.11
CA ALA A 183 0.90 -35.15 -13.66
C ALA A 183 0.18 -34.13 -12.76
N THR A 184 -0.98 -34.50 -12.21
CA THR A 184 -1.71 -33.66 -11.25
C THR A 184 -0.94 -33.51 -9.94
N ALA A 185 -0.34 -34.58 -9.40
CA ALA A 185 0.50 -34.52 -8.22
C ALA A 185 1.75 -33.65 -8.46
N ALA A 186 2.39 -33.78 -9.63
CA ALA A 186 3.52 -32.94 -10.01
C ALA A 186 3.12 -31.45 -10.11
N ALA A 187 1.96 -31.14 -10.69
CA ALA A 187 1.45 -29.78 -10.73
C ALA A 187 1.15 -29.26 -9.31
N ALA A 188 0.45 -30.04 -8.48
CA ALA A 188 0.12 -29.69 -7.10
C ALA A 188 1.39 -29.47 -6.25
N LEU A 189 2.40 -30.34 -6.37
CA LEU A 189 3.69 -30.19 -5.70
C LEU A 189 4.42 -28.92 -6.13
N GLY A 190 4.30 -28.51 -7.39
CA GLY A 190 4.83 -27.23 -7.87
C GLY A 190 4.19 -26.02 -7.18
N PHE A 191 2.89 -26.10 -6.86
CA PHE A 191 2.16 -25.02 -6.18
C PHE A 191 2.30 -25.03 -4.64
N VAL A 192 3.05 -25.97 -4.05
CA VAL A 192 3.27 -26.04 -2.60
C VAL A 192 3.79 -24.73 -1.99
N PRO A 193 4.76 -24.00 -2.57
CA PRO A 193 5.22 -22.73 -2.00
C PRO A 193 4.10 -21.69 -1.86
N PHE A 194 3.21 -21.59 -2.85
CA PHE A 194 2.04 -20.73 -2.80
C PHE A 194 1.05 -21.21 -1.74
N GLY A 195 0.69 -22.49 -1.74
CA GLY A 195 -0.24 -23.05 -0.75
C GLY A 195 0.24 -22.94 0.70
N LEU A 196 1.56 -23.07 0.95
CA LEU A 196 2.16 -22.88 2.27
C LEU A 196 2.06 -21.43 2.73
N TRP A 197 2.28 -20.47 1.83
CA TRP A 197 2.09 -19.06 2.14
C TRP A 197 0.63 -18.74 2.46
N GLU A 198 -0.32 -19.21 1.66
CA GLU A 198 -1.75 -18.99 1.91
C GLU A 198 -2.19 -19.58 3.27
N ALA A 199 -1.73 -20.80 3.59
CA ALA A 199 -1.97 -21.40 4.90
C ALA A 199 -1.35 -20.59 6.04
N PHE A 200 -0.11 -20.11 5.85
CA PHE A 200 0.55 -19.21 6.80
C PHE A 200 -0.20 -17.89 6.95
N ALA A 201 -0.66 -17.28 5.85
CA ALA A 201 -1.33 -15.99 5.85
C ALA A 201 -2.67 -16.07 6.58
N ILE A 202 -3.48 -17.10 6.33
CA ILE A 202 -4.71 -17.35 7.07
C ILE A 202 -4.42 -17.55 8.55
N PHE A 203 -3.40 -18.34 8.90
CA PHE A 203 -3.04 -18.58 10.30
C PHE A 203 -2.54 -17.31 11.00
N TYR A 204 -1.62 -16.57 10.38
CA TYR A 204 -0.93 -15.42 10.97
C TYR A 204 -1.76 -14.14 10.94
N TYR A 205 -2.33 -13.79 9.77
CA TYR A 205 -3.13 -12.58 9.58
C TYR A 205 -4.62 -12.79 9.87
N GLY A 206 -5.11 -14.02 9.73
CA GLY A 206 -6.53 -14.33 9.91
C GLY A 206 -7.39 -14.17 8.65
N PHE A 207 -6.78 -13.92 7.50
CA PHE A 207 -7.49 -13.66 6.24
C PHE A 207 -6.82 -14.39 5.07
N PRO A 208 -7.61 -14.92 4.11
CA PRO A 208 -7.11 -15.58 2.91
C PRO A 208 -6.53 -14.61 1.88
N PHE A 209 -6.90 -13.33 1.92
CA PHE A 209 -6.39 -12.34 0.99
C PHE A 209 -5.66 -11.22 1.73
N PRO A 210 -4.70 -10.54 1.09
CA PRO A 210 -4.07 -9.35 1.65
C PRO A 210 -5.09 -8.25 1.91
N ASN A 211 -4.81 -7.38 2.88
CA ASN A 211 -5.71 -6.30 3.30
C ASN A 211 -6.08 -5.37 2.13
N THR A 212 -5.11 -5.11 1.25
CA THR A 212 -5.28 -4.32 0.01
C THR A 212 -6.30 -4.91 -0.97
N ALA A 213 -6.53 -6.24 -0.96
CA ALA A 213 -7.56 -6.87 -1.79
C ALA A 213 -8.96 -6.50 -1.27
N TYR A 214 -9.19 -6.57 0.04
CA TYR A 214 -10.44 -6.13 0.64
C TYR A 214 -10.69 -4.64 0.36
N ALA A 215 -9.66 -3.81 0.49
CA ALA A 215 -9.76 -2.39 0.19
C ALA A 215 -10.12 -2.08 -1.26
N LYS A 216 -9.74 -2.92 -2.22
CA LYS A 216 -10.04 -2.73 -3.65
C LYS A 216 -11.36 -3.38 -4.08
N LEU A 217 -11.73 -4.51 -3.48
CA LEU A 217 -12.95 -5.25 -3.83
C LEU A 217 -14.20 -4.64 -3.18
N ALA A 218 -14.08 -4.00 -2.02
CA ALA A 218 -15.18 -3.31 -1.33
C ALA A 218 -15.55 -1.95 -1.96
N SER A 219 -15.47 -1.82 -3.29
CA SER A 219 -15.76 -0.56 -4.00
C SER A 219 -17.25 -0.32 -4.21
N GLY A 220 -18.02 -1.40 -4.33
CA GLY A 220 -19.43 -1.34 -4.73
C GLY A 220 -19.66 -0.78 -6.14
N ILE A 221 -18.61 -0.57 -6.96
CA ILE A 221 -18.68 0.05 -8.30
C ILE A 221 -19.19 -0.95 -9.34
N PRO A 222 -20.14 -0.57 -10.24
CA PRO A 222 -20.63 -1.44 -11.29
C PRO A 222 -19.52 -1.91 -12.22
N ALA A 223 -19.56 -3.19 -12.60
CA ALA A 223 -18.53 -3.81 -13.45
C ALA A 223 -18.34 -3.09 -14.80
N ALA A 224 -19.40 -2.50 -15.36
CA ALA A 224 -19.32 -1.75 -16.62
C ALA A 224 -18.52 -0.44 -16.48
N GLU A 225 -18.66 0.26 -15.35
CA GLU A 225 -17.88 1.48 -15.08
C GLU A 225 -16.40 1.16 -14.86
N ILE A 226 -16.12 0.08 -14.12
CA ILE A 226 -14.76 -0.45 -13.94
C ILE A 226 -14.16 -0.81 -15.30
N ALA A 227 -14.88 -1.55 -16.15
CA ALA A 227 -14.39 -1.92 -17.48
C ALA A 227 -14.13 -0.69 -18.38
N ALA A 228 -15.02 0.32 -18.33
CA ALA A 228 -14.83 1.58 -19.05
C ALA A 228 -13.55 2.29 -18.59
N GLN A 229 -13.27 2.31 -17.28
CA GLN A 229 -12.02 2.84 -16.74
C GLN A 229 -10.79 2.06 -17.22
N GLY A 230 -10.90 0.73 -17.33
CA GLY A 230 -9.84 -0.12 -17.88
C GLY A 230 -9.52 0.20 -19.35
N LEU A 231 -10.53 0.55 -20.15
CA LEU A 231 -10.32 1.03 -21.52
C LEU A 231 -9.65 2.42 -21.55
N ARG A 232 -9.98 3.31 -20.62
CA ARG A 232 -9.29 4.61 -20.48
C ARG A 232 -7.82 4.42 -20.10
N TYR A 233 -7.54 3.50 -19.18
CA TYR A 233 -6.17 3.13 -18.82
C TYR A 233 -5.37 2.58 -20.02
N ALA A 234 -5.99 1.75 -20.86
CA ALA A 234 -5.38 1.27 -22.10
C ALA A 234 -5.09 2.42 -23.08
N GLY A 235 -6.06 3.32 -23.29
CA GLY A 235 -5.90 4.51 -24.13
C GLY A 235 -4.79 5.43 -23.65
N HIS A 236 -4.76 5.73 -22.35
CA HIS A 236 -3.70 6.52 -21.71
C HIS A 236 -2.33 5.87 -21.91
N SER A 237 -2.22 4.55 -21.67
CA SER A 237 -0.97 3.81 -21.86
C SER A 237 -0.52 3.80 -23.31
N PHE A 238 -1.44 3.80 -24.29
CA PHE A 238 -1.09 3.92 -25.70
C PHE A 238 -0.57 5.32 -26.07
N GLU A 239 -1.19 6.37 -25.53
CA GLU A 239 -0.75 7.75 -25.77
C GLU A 239 0.63 8.02 -25.15
N PHE A 240 0.87 7.50 -23.93
CA PHE A 240 2.13 7.70 -23.21
C PHE A 240 3.26 6.78 -23.68
N ASP A 241 2.93 5.58 -24.15
CA ASP A 241 3.91 4.54 -24.47
C ASP A 241 3.42 3.65 -25.64
N PRO A 242 3.30 4.20 -26.87
CA PRO A 242 2.68 3.50 -27.99
C PRO A 242 3.44 2.25 -28.42
N VAL A 243 4.76 2.16 -28.16
CA VAL A 243 5.55 0.95 -28.43
C VAL A 243 5.00 -0.25 -27.64
N THR A 244 4.47 -0.05 -26.44
CA THR A 244 4.03 -1.13 -25.56
C THR A 244 2.86 -1.91 -26.13
N LEU A 245 1.72 -1.26 -26.34
CA LEU A 245 0.53 -1.94 -26.85
C LEU A 245 0.65 -2.31 -28.34
N SER A 246 1.38 -1.52 -29.14
CA SER A 246 1.66 -1.86 -30.55
C SER A 246 2.45 -3.17 -30.68
N THR A 247 3.44 -3.37 -29.80
CA THR A 247 4.23 -4.62 -29.79
C THR A 247 3.39 -5.81 -29.34
N MET A 248 2.50 -5.65 -28.37
CA MET A 248 1.58 -6.72 -27.97
C MET A 248 0.66 -7.13 -29.12
N ALA A 249 0.03 -6.16 -29.79
CA ALA A 249 -0.82 -6.41 -30.96
C ALA A 249 -0.02 -7.09 -32.09
N GLY A 250 1.18 -6.58 -32.39
CA GLY A 250 2.07 -7.14 -33.40
C GLY A 250 2.54 -8.56 -33.08
N ALA A 251 2.89 -8.85 -31.83
CA ALA A 251 3.29 -10.17 -31.38
C ALA A 251 2.14 -11.19 -31.50
N LEU A 252 0.93 -10.81 -31.09
CA LEU A 252 -0.27 -11.64 -31.24
C LEU A 252 -0.58 -11.92 -32.71
N GLY A 253 -0.59 -10.88 -33.55
CA GLY A 253 -0.80 -11.02 -34.99
C GLY A 253 0.23 -11.93 -35.65
N LEU A 254 1.51 -11.81 -35.25
CA LEU A 254 2.60 -12.64 -35.75
C LEU A 254 2.46 -14.12 -35.34
N VAL A 255 2.12 -14.41 -34.08
CA VAL A 255 1.90 -15.79 -33.61
C VAL A 255 0.71 -16.43 -34.33
N LEU A 256 -0.38 -15.68 -34.51
CA LEU A 256 -1.57 -16.14 -35.24
C LEU A 256 -1.28 -16.38 -36.73
N TRP A 257 -0.57 -15.45 -37.39
CA TRP A 257 -0.18 -15.58 -38.79
C TRP A 257 0.73 -16.79 -39.03
N ARG A 258 1.69 -17.02 -38.13
CA ARG A 258 2.59 -18.19 -38.17
C ARG A 258 1.90 -19.51 -37.81
N ARG A 259 0.72 -19.45 -37.16
CA ARG A 259 0.01 -20.62 -36.61
C ARG A 259 0.91 -21.46 -35.70
N ASP A 260 1.76 -20.80 -34.92
CA ASP A 260 2.74 -21.47 -34.05
C ASP A 260 2.02 -22.10 -32.84
N ARG A 261 1.81 -23.41 -32.90
CA ARG A 261 1.13 -24.18 -31.84
C ARG A 261 1.89 -24.20 -30.52
N MET A 262 3.20 -24.01 -30.54
CA MET A 262 4.01 -23.94 -29.32
C MET A 262 3.79 -22.60 -28.64
N LEU A 263 3.79 -21.49 -29.38
CA LEU A 263 3.62 -20.14 -28.83
C LEU A 263 2.16 -19.76 -28.55
N ALA A 264 1.17 -20.40 -29.20
CA ALA A 264 -0.24 -20.07 -29.05
C ALA A 264 -0.77 -20.09 -27.59
N PRO A 265 -0.42 -21.05 -26.71
CA PRO A 265 -0.85 -21.01 -25.31
C PRO A 265 -0.28 -19.81 -24.53
N LEU A 266 0.96 -19.40 -24.81
CA LEU A 266 1.54 -18.21 -24.20
C LEU A 266 0.85 -16.93 -24.70
N ALA A 267 0.51 -16.87 -26.00
CA ALA A 267 -0.29 -15.79 -26.57
C ALA A 267 -1.71 -15.74 -25.98
N ALA A 268 -2.32 -16.88 -25.68
CA ALA A 268 -3.60 -16.95 -24.99
C ALA A 268 -3.48 -16.39 -23.56
N GLY A 269 -2.39 -16.69 -22.84
CA GLY A 269 -2.12 -16.11 -21.52
C GLY A 269 -1.98 -14.58 -21.57
N LEU A 270 -1.30 -14.06 -22.61
CA LEU A 270 -1.22 -12.62 -22.89
C LEU A 270 -2.62 -12.01 -23.06
N VAL A 271 -3.47 -12.61 -23.91
CA VAL A 271 -4.85 -12.11 -24.14
C VAL A 271 -5.70 -12.15 -22.87
N LEU A 272 -5.64 -13.24 -22.10
CA LEU A 272 -6.38 -13.37 -20.84
C LEU A 272 -5.99 -12.27 -19.85
N TYR A 273 -4.70 -11.97 -19.72
CA TYR A 273 -4.24 -10.91 -18.84
C TYR A 273 -4.70 -9.53 -19.35
N LEU A 274 -4.68 -9.26 -20.66
CA LEU A 274 -5.18 -7.99 -21.20
C LEU A 274 -6.69 -7.81 -20.94
N ILE A 275 -7.48 -8.87 -21.09
CA ILE A 275 -8.92 -8.86 -20.72
C ILE A 275 -9.09 -8.59 -19.23
N TYR A 276 -8.27 -9.24 -18.39
CA TYR A 276 -8.29 -9.03 -16.95
C TYR A 276 -7.98 -7.58 -16.58
N THR A 277 -6.93 -6.99 -17.14
CA THR A 277 -6.57 -5.57 -16.91
C THR A 277 -7.75 -4.65 -17.20
N VAL A 278 -8.46 -4.84 -18.31
CA VAL A 278 -9.67 -4.06 -18.61
C VAL A 278 -10.76 -4.33 -17.58
N ARG A 279 -11.03 -5.61 -17.26
CA ARG A 279 -12.09 -6.02 -16.32
C ARG A 279 -11.95 -5.40 -14.92
N ILE A 280 -10.73 -5.19 -14.45
CA ILE A 280 -10.47 -4.62 -13.11
C ILE A 280 -10.27 -3.10 -13.11
N GLY A 281 -10.34 -2.46 -14.28
CA GLY A 281 -10.23 -1.00 -14.39
C GLY A 281 -8.81 -0.48 -14.63
N GLY A 282 -7.83 -1.36 -14.85
CA GLY A 282 -6.43 -0.99 -15.00
C GLY A 282 -5.75 -0.69 -13.66
N ASP A 283 -4.91 0.33 -13.66
CA ASP A 283 -4.23 0.87 -12.47
C ASP A 283 -4.22 2.40 -12.55
N PHE A 284 -3.93 3.08 -11.45
CA PHE A 284 -3.64 4.52 -11.49
C PHE A 284 -2.24 4.80 -12.00
N MET A 285 -1.31 3.87 -11.83
CA MET A 285 0.07 4.02 -12.31
C MET A 285 0.16 3.66 -13.80
N SER A 286 0.36 4.66 -14.66
CA SER A 286 0.42 4.48 -16.12
C SER A 286 1.39 3.36 -16.51
N GLY A 287 0.95 2.45 -17.38
CA GLY A 287 1.78 1.36 -17.93
C GLY A 287 2.08 0.17 -16.99
N ARG A 288 1.88 0.26 -15.67
CA ARG A 288 2.30 -0.79 -14.71
C ARG A 288 1.81 -2.18 -15.08
N PHE A 289 0.51 -2.30 -15.35
CA PHE A 289 -0.10 -3.60 -15.65
C PHE A 289 0.22 -4.08 -17.07
N TYR A 290 0.80 -3.24 -17.93
CA TYR A 290 1.24 -3.62 -19.26
C TYR A 290 2.72 -4.03 -19.32
N ALA A 291 3.50 -3.80 -18.26
CA ALA A 291 4.93 -4.09 -18.23
C ALA A 291 5.27 -5.61 -18.38
N ALA A 292 4.62 -6.49 -17.60
CA ALA A 292 4.84 -7.94 -17.74
C ALA A 292 4.25 -8.53 -19.03
N PRO A 293 3.03 -8.17 -19.47
CA PRO A 293 2.52 -8.51 -20.80
C PRO A 293 3.48 -8.10 -21.94
N TYR A 294 4.17 -6.96 -21.78
CA TYR A 294 5.10 -6.46 -22.78
C TYR A 294 6.33 -7.35 -22.92
N LEU A 295 6.93 -7.77 -21.81
CA LEU A 295 8.02 -8.73 -21.81
C LEU A 295 7.63 -10.02 -22.54
N LEU A 296 6.43 -10.54 -22.25
CA LEU A 296 5.90 -11.72 -22.92
C LEU A 296 5.74 -11.47 -24.42
N ALA A 297 5.14 -10.35 -24.82
CA ALA A 297 4.98 -9.97 -26.22
C ALA A 297 6.31 -9.88 -26.97
N VAL A 298 7.32 -9.22 -26.41
CA VAL A 298 8.66 -9.14 -27.02
C VAL A 298 9.26 -10.55 -27.15
N SER A 299 9.16 -11.37 -26.10
CA SER A 299 9.65 -12.74 -26.06
C SER A 299 9.01 -13.63 -27.15
N LEU A 300 7.70 -13.47 -27.38
CA LEU A 300 6.95 -14.12 -28.46
C LEU A 300 7.37 -13.59 -29.84
N MET A 301 7.45 -12.27 -29.99
CA MET A 301 7.79 -11.60 -31.24
C MET A 301 9.16 -12.06 -31.76
N VAL A 302 10.21 -11.98 -30.94
CA VAL A 302 11.57 -12.34 -31.37
C VAL A 302 11.74 -13.82 -31.71
N ARG A 303 10.83 -14.69 -31.25
CA ARG A 303 10.81 -16.12 -31.55
C ARG A 303 9.99 -16.46 -32.80
N ALA A 304 8.90 -15.75 -33.03
CA ALA A 304 8.02 -15.97 -34.18
C ALA A 304 8.49 -15.23 -35.45
N MET A 305 9.30 -14.17 -35.28
CA MET A 305 9.69 -13.30 -36.39
C MET A 305 10.58 -14.03 -37.41
N PRO A 306 10.32 -13.88 -38.73
CA PRO A 306 11.25 -14.36 -39.74
C PRO A 306 12.62 -13.70 -39.58
N ARG A 307 13.70 -14.47 -39.73
CA ARG A 307 15.06 -13.92 -39.71
C ARG A 307 15.26 -12.99 -40.92
N PRO A 308 15.48 -11.69 -40.73
CA PRO A 308 15.61 -10.79 -41.88
C PRO A 308 16.94 -11.03 -42.60
N ALA A 309 16.89 -11.06 -43.94
CA ALA A 309 18.09 -11.14 -44.78
C ALA A 309 18.82 -9.78 -44.82
N GLY A 310 20.15 -9.81 -44.97
CA GLY A 310 20.96 -8.60 -45.11
C GLY A 310 20.92 -7.66 -43.90
N ARG A 311 20.87 -6.35 -44.15
CA ARG A 311 20.80 -5.28 -43.14
C ARG A 311 19.38 -4.81 -42.80
N GLY A 312 18.36 -5.35 -43.46
CA GLY A 312 16.95 -4.95 -43.25
C GLY A 312 16.44 -5.17 -41.82
N TRP A 313 17.12 -6.01 -41.02
CA TRP A 313 16.79 -6.20 -39.61
C TRP A 313 16.96 -4.92 -38.77
N LEU A 314 17.79 -3.95 -39.21
CA LEU A 314 18.01 -2.69 -38.49
C LEU A 314 16.78 -1.77 -38.48
N ALA A 315 15.86 -1.94 -39.42
CA ALA A 315 14.61 -1.18 -39.43
C ALA A 315 13.70 -1.52 -38.24
N ILE A 316 13.85 -2.72 -37.66
CA ILE A 316 12.97 -3.22 -36.59
C ILE A 316 13.32 -2.56 -35.25
N PRO A 317 14.59 -2.51 -34.79
CA PRO A 317 14.98 -1.67 -33.66
C PRO A 317 14.70 -0.18 -33.91
N ALA A 318 14.91 0.32 -35.12
CA ALA A 318 14.61 1.71 -35.45
C ALA A 318 13.12 2.03 -35.24
N LEU A 319 12.22 1.14 -35.66
CA LEU A 319 10.79 1.27 -35.39
C LEU A 319 10.48 1.33 -33.89
N ALA A 320 11.12 0.49 -33.07
CA ALA A 320 10.91 0.53 -31.61
C ALA A 320 11.33 1.87 -31.01
N VAL A 321 12.47 2.41 -31.43
CA VAL A 321 12.95 3.72 -30.99
C VAL A 321 12.02 4.83 -31.50
N THR A 322 11.61 4.78 -32.77
CA THR A 322 10.67 5.76 -33.33
C THR A 322 9.35 5.77 -32.57
N LEU A 323 8.76 4.60 -32.28
CA LEU A 323 7.54 4.51 -31.49
C LEU A 323 7.75 5.06 -30.08
N ALA A 324 8.87 4.75 -29.42
CA ALA A 324 9.17 5.30 -28.10
C ALA A 324 9.24 6.84 -28.13
N LEU A 325 9.89 7.42 -29.15
CA LEU A 325 10.05 8.87 -29.30
C LEU A 325 8.73 9.62 -29.60
N ILE A 326 7.65 8.93 -29.95
CA ILE A 326 6.32 9.54 -30.11
C ILE A 326 5.69 9.86 -28.74
N GLY A 327 5.95 9.02 -27.74
CA GLY A 327 5.42 9.20 -26.39
C GLY A 327 6.13 10.34 -25.64
N PRO A 328 5.44 10.98 -24.67
CA PRO A 328 6.08 11.91 -23.74
C PRO A 328 7.14 11.20 -22.90
N HIS A 329 8.20 11.93 -22.56
CA HIS A 329 9.26 11.47 -21.66
C HIS A 329 9.82 10.06 -21.99
N PRO A 330 10.31 9.83 -23.22
CA PRO A 330 10.77 8.51 -23.65
C PRO A 330 11.98 8.04 -22.82
N PRO A 331 12.14 6.72 -22.57
CA PRO A 331 13.17 6.20 -21.67
C PRO A 331 14.60 6.67 -21.98
N PHE A 332 14.95 6.81 -23.26
CA PHE A 332 16.29 7.22 -23.68
C PHE A 332 16.64 8.68 -23.37
N LEU A 333 15.64 9.54 -23.12
CA LEU A 333 15.82 10.97 -22.86
C LEU A 333 15.71 11.33 -21.37
N SER A 334 15.73 10.34 -20.47
CA SER A 334 15.66 10.58 -19.04
C SER A 334 16.90 11.32 -18.51
N GLY A 335 16.71 12.52 -17.94
CA GLY A 335 17.75 13.35 -17.35
C GLY A 335 17.58 13.57 -15.85
N THR A 336 18.37 14.49 -15.27
CA THR A 336 18.21 14.97 -13.88
C THR A 336 17.05 15.98 -13.73
N ASP A 337 16.48 16.43 -14.83
CA ASP A 337 15.35 17.35 -14.96
C ASP A 337 14.02 16.63 -15.25
N TYR A 338 14.05 15.30 -15.43
CA TYR A 338 12.85 14.50 -15.67
C TYR A 338 11.77 14.75 -14.60
N GLY A 339 10.55 15.05 -15.01
CA GLY A 339 9.41 15.30 -14.12
C GLY A 339 9.33 16.71 -13.53
N HIS A 340 10.31 17.60 -13.79
CA HIS A 340 10.25 18.98 -13.29
C HIS A 340 9.09 19.78 -13.90
N ASP A 341 8.73 19.50 -15.15
CA ASP A 341 7.54 20.04 -15.83
C ASP A 341 6.25 19.55 -15.19
N TYR A 342 6.22 18.28 -14.75
CA TYR A 342 5.09 17.66 -14.08
C TYR A 342 4.77 18.33 -12.72
N VAL A 343 5.80 18.65 -11.93
CA VAL A 343 5.65 19.24 -10.59
C VAL A 343 5.37 20.75 -10.62
N ASN A 344 5.97 21.50 -11.56
CA ASN A 344 5.97 22.97 -11.54
C ASN A 344 4.90 23.63 -12.42
N SER A 345 4.07 22.88 -13.15
CA SER A 345 3.10 23.45 -14.09
C SER A 345 1.70 22.86 -13.99
N HIS A 346 0.70 23.61 -14.46
CA HIS A 346 -0.62 23.09 -14.86
C HIS A 346 -0.48 22.24 -16.15
N SER A 347 0.49 21.32 -16.19
CA SER A 347 0.86 20.58 -17.39
C SER A 347 -0.33 19.81 -17.94
N LYS A 348 -0.35 19.62 -19.26
CA LYS A 348 -1.28 18.71 -19.94
C LYS A 348 -1.25 17.31 -19.31
N ALA A 349 -0.10 16.86 -18.80
CA ALA A 349 0.05 15.59 -18.08
C ALA A 349 -0.66 15.58 -16.71
N LYS A 350 -0.60 16.67 -15.95
CA LYS A 350 -1.40 16.85 -14.72
C LYS A 350 -2.89 16.90 -15.01
N ALA A 351 -3.30 17.65 -16.04
CA ALA A 351 -4.70 17.71 -16.47
C ALA A 351 -5.26 16.36 -16.97
N ILE A 352 -4.44 15.54 -17.65
CA ILE A 352 -4.80 14.17 -18.07
C ILE A 352 -4.86 13.21 -16.86
N THR A 353 -3.94 13.37 -15.90
CA THR A 353 -3.96 12.62 -14.63
C THR A 353 -5.23 12.94 -13.83
N GLU A 354 -5.62 14.21 -13.78
CA GLU A 354 -6.86 14.68 -13.16
C GLU A 354 -8.12 14.24 -13.94
N GLN A 355 -8.04 14.10 -15.27
CA GLN A 355 -9.18 13.71 -16.11
C GLN A 355 -9.54 12.21 -16.00
N TYR A 356 -8.55 11.34 -15.79
CA TYR A 356 -8.75 9.89 -15.79
C TYR A 356 -8.31 9.17 -14.52
N SER A 357 -7.75 9.88 -13.54
CA SER A 357 -7.11 9.29 -12.35
C SER A 357 -6.02 8.27 -12.69
N VAL A 358 -5.33 8.46 -13.82
CA VAL A 358 -4.17 7.66 -14.27
C VAL A 358 -2.98 8.60 -14.46
N GLY A 359 -1.91 8.41 -13.72
CA GLY A 359 -0.75 9.31 -13.69
C GLY A 359 0.56 8.66 -14.11
N ASP A 360 1.50 9.49 -14.58
CA ASP A 360 2.91 9.12 -14.69
C ASP A 360 3.58 9.27 -13.32
N GLU A 361 3.42 8.25 -12.48
CA GLU A 361 3.98 8.19 -11.12
C GLU A 361 5.49 8.43 -11.09
N ARG A 362 6.20 7.96 -12.11
CA ARG A 362 7.63 8.22 -12.20
C ARG A 362 7.89 9.70 -12.41
N ALA A 363 7.18 10.36 -13.32
CA ALA A 363 7.34 11.82 -13.51
C ALA A 363 7.05 12.59 -12.22
N PHE A 364 6.09 12.15 -11.41
CA PHE A 364 5.80 12.76 -10.12
C PHE A 364 6.92 12.55 -9.09
N TYR A 365 7.38 11.30 -8.90
CA TYR A 365 8.32 10.97 -7.82
C TYR A 365 9.80 11.10 -8.18
N TYR A 366 10.17 11.09 -9.46
CA TYR A 366 11.56 11.09 -9.91
C TYR A 366 12.38 12.28 -9.40
N PRO A 367 11.86 13.53 -9.33
CA PRO A 367 12.60 14.65 -8.73
C PRO A 367 13.09 14.38 -7.30
N PHE A 368 12.38 13.51 -6.57
CA PHE A 368 12.63 13.19 -5.16
C PHE A 368 13.31 11.84 -4.93
N THR A 369 13.18 10.91 -5.87
CA THR A 369 13.56 9.48 -5.72
C THR A 369 14.45 8.96 -6.85
N GLY A 370 14.71 9.74 -7.89
CA GLY A 370 15.47 9.30 -9.06
C GLY A 370 16.94 9.05 -8.74
N LEU A 371 17.53 7.96 -9.26
CA LEU A 371 18.93 7.61 -9.00
C LEU A 371 19.89 8.70 -9.49
N LEU A 372 19.66 9.26 -10.69
CA LEU A 372 20.48 10.34 -11.22
C LEU A 372 20.43 11.58 -10.33
N ARG A 373 19.28 11.88 -9.70
CA ARG A 373 19.16 12.93 -8.69
C ARG A 373 19.99 12.58 -7.46
N ALA A 374 19.87 11.36 -6.94
CA ALA A 374 20.59 10.92 -5.76
C ALA A 374 22.12 11.02 -5.91
N VAL A 375 22.67 10.67 -7.08
CA VAL A 375 24.13 10.69 -7.30
C VAL A 375 24.69 12.06 -7.70
N THR A 376 23.84 13.00 -8.14
CA THR A 376 24.25 14.37 -8.51
C THR A 376 23.95 15.42 -7.46
N THR A 377 23.08 15.11 -6.49
CA THR A 377 22.79 15.98 -5.33
C THR A 377 23.93 15.88 -4.30
N ARG A 378 24.05 16.89 -3.41
CA ARG A 378 25.11 16.95 -2.38
C ARG A 378 25.15 15.68 -1.51
N GLN A 379 26.37 15.28 -1.10
CA GLN A 379 26.63 14.02 -0.38
C GLN A 379 25.94 13.88 0.98
N ASP A 380 25.50 14.96 1.61
CA ASP A 380 24.85 14.98 2.93
C ASP A 380 23.33 14.81 2.87
N THR A 381 22.75 14.67 1.67
CA THR A 381 21.30 14.56 1.48
C THR A 381 20.80 13.13 1.64
N THR A 382 19.82 12.90 2.52
CA THR A 382 19.19 11.59 2.71
C THR A 382 18.02 11.39 1.73
N PHE A 383 18.16 10.44 0.80
CA PHE A 383 17.10 10.11 -0.16
C PHE A 383 16.06 9.15 0.43
N PRO A 384 14.79 9.24 -0.02
CA PRO A 384 14.24 10.25 -0.92
C PRO A 384 14.07 11.61 -0.23
N ILE A 385 14.07 12.69 -1.01
CA ILE A 385 13.92 14.08 -0.54
C ILE A 385 12.47 14.58 -0.65
N HIS A 386 11.52 13.76 -0.22
CA HIS A 386 10.10 14.07 -0.27
C HIS A 386 9.60 14.57 1.08
N GLY A 387 8.71 15.57 1.10
CA GLY A 387 8.19 16.13 2.35
C GLY A 387 7.52 15.10 3.28
N TRP A 388 6.90 14.05 2.72
CA TRP A 388 6.34 12.94 3.51
C TRP A 388 7.42 12.07 4.17
N ALA A 389 8.55 11.85 3.50
CA ALA A 389 9.69 11.16 4.11
C ALA A 389 10.29 12.00 5.24
N ASP A 390 10.42 13.32 5.05
CA ASP A 390 10.92 14.23 6.09
C ASP A 390 9.99 14.29 7.30
N TRP A 391 8.67 14.31 7.09
CA TRP A 391 7.70 14.19 8.17
C TRP A 391 7.84 12.86 8.92
N GLY A 392 7.97 11.74 8.20
CA GLY A 392 8.23 10.45 8.81
C GLY A 392 9.50 10.45 9.67
N ARG A 393 10.62 10.99 9.17
CA ARG A 393 11.88 11.10 9.93
C ARG A 393 11.71 11.93 11.21
N ARG A 394 10.99 13.06 11.13
CA ARG A 394 10.69 13.89 12.32
C ARG A 394 9.82 13.16 13.32
N LEU A 395 8.80 12.43 12.86
CA LEU A 395 7.94 11.60 13.71
C LEU A 395 8.76 10.54 14.45
N ARG A 396 9.67 9.85 13.75
CA ARG A 396 10.57 8.88 14.38
C ARG A 396 11.46 9.54 15.45
N GLN A 397 12.04 10.71 15.17
CA GLN A 397 12.81 11.46 16.17
C GLN A 397 11.99 11.84 17.42
N PHE A 398 10.71 12.20 17.25
CA PHE A 398 9.83 12.47 18.39
C PHE A 398 9.51 11.19 19.17
N ALA A 399 9.26 10.08 18.47
CA ALA A 399 9.01 8.78 19.09
C ALA A 399 10.21 8.27 19.89
N ASP A 400 11.43 8.37 19.34
CA ASP A 400 12.68 8.05 20.03
C ASP A 400 12.87 8.91 21.31
N GLY A 401 12.33 10.13 21.31
CA GLY A 401 12.26 11.01 22.47
C GLY A 401 11.12 10.71 23.46
N GLY A 402 10.42 9.57 23.30
CA GLY A 402 9.31 9.12 24.14
C GLY A 402 7.92 9.66 23.76
N LYS A 403 7.77 10.26 22.57
CA LYS A 403 6.51 10.85 22.09
C LYS A 403 5.99 10.11 20.84
N SER A 404 5.39 8.95 21.04
CA SER A 404 4.66 8.21 19.99
C SER A 404 3.48 9.02 19.43
N ALA A 405 3.03 8.72 18.21
CA ALA A 405 1.95 9.46 17.55
C ALA A 405 0.90 8.55 16.90
N VAL A 406 -0.31 9.08 16.75
CA VAL A 406 -1.35 8.56 15.87
C VAL A 406 -1.48 9.51 14.68
N VAL A 407 -1.39 8.96 13.48
CA VAL A 407 -1.40 9.73 12.23
C VAL A 407 -2.45 9.15 11.30
N THR A 408 -3.37 9.98 10.83
CA THR A 408 -4.33 9.59 9.78
C THR A 408 -3.87 10.18 8.46
N TRP A 409 -3.64 9.34 7.45
CA TRP A 409 -3.15 9.81 6.15
C TRP A 409 -3.53 8.83 5.04
N PRO A 410 -3.80 9.29 3.81
CA PRO A 410 -4.13 8.41 2.68
C PRO A 410 -2.91 7.82 1.97
N LEU A 411 -1.81 8.59 1.83
CA LEU A 411 -0.62 8.18 1.06
C LEU A 411 0.50 7.74 2.01
N VAL A 412 0.36 6.51 2.50
CA VAL A 412 1.06 6.04 3.71
C VAL A 412 2.44 5.41 3.46
N GLY A 413 2.97 5.44 2.25
CA GLY A 413 4.25 4.83 1.90
C GLY A 413 5.44 5.47 2.63
N PHE A 414 5.91 6.63 2.15
CA PHE A 414 7.08 7.33 2.69
C PHE A 414 6.90 7.70 4.16
N ILE A 415 5.79 8.36 4.49
CA ILE A 415 5.55 8.82 5.87
C ILE A 415 5.46 7.64 6.84
N GLY A 416 4.83 6.54 6.40
CA GLY A 416 4.73 5.31 7.16
C GLY A 416 6.11 4.70 7.40
N PHE A 417 6.86 4.39 6.35
CA PHE A 417 8.18 3.76 6.48
C PHE A 417 9.12 4.58 7.37
N TYR A 418 9.27 5.88 7.09
CA TYR A 418 10.19 6.72 7.84
C TYR A 418 9.70 7.03 9.26
N GLY A 419 8.38 7.00 9.52
CA GLY A 419 7.78 7.19 10.84
C GLY A 419 8.09 6.10 11.86
N GLY A 420 8.44 4.89 11.40
CA GLY A 420 8.85 3.78 12.27
C GLY A 420 7.75 3.16 13.13
N PRO A 421 8.10 2.12 13.90
CA PRO A 421 7.12 1.23 14.54
C PRO A 421 6.28 1.91 15.63
N ASP A 422 6.80 2.97 16.25
CA ASP A 422 6.14 3.69 17.35
C ASP A 422 5.10 4.72 16.89
N CYS A 423 5.00 4.95 15.58
CA CYS A 423 3.93 5.74 15.00
C CYS A 423 2.84 4.81 14.47
N TYR A 424 1.62 4.97 14.98
CA TYR A 424 0.45 4.24 14.50
C TYR A 424 -0.20 5.03 13.36
N PHE A 425 -0.34 4.40 12.20
CA PHE A 425 -0.95 5.03 11.03
C PHE A 425 -2.35 4.46 10.79
N ILE A 426 -3.34 5.35 10.68
CA ILE A 426 -4.68 5.03 10.19
C ILE A 426 -4.72 5.40 8.70
N ASP A 427 -4.72 4.38 7.86
CA ASP A 427 -4.74 4.50 6.41
C ASP A 427 -6.18 4.68 5.90
N MET A 428 -6.44 5.85 5.31
CA MET A 428 -7.76 6.22 4.80
C MET A 428 -8.14 5.53 3.48
N TYR A 429 -7.16 4.96 2.76
CA TYR A 429 -7.41 4.10 1.60
C TYR A 429 -7.48 2.62 1.96
N GLY A 430 -7.20 2.26 3.22
CA GLY A 430 -7.35 0.90 3.74
C GLY A 430 -6.35 -0.11 3.19
N LEU A 431 -5.22 0.33 2.65
CA LEU A 431 -4.14 -0.59 2.27
C LEU A 431 -3.52 -1.24 3.51
N GLY A 432 -3.16 -0.43 4.51
CA GLY A 432 -2.52 -0.83 5.76
C GLY A 432 -3.45 -0.95 6.97
N ASP A 433 -4.59 -0.25 6.99
CA ASP A 433 -5.51 -0.25 8.14
C ASP A 433 -6.57 -1.37 8.01
N PRO A 434 -6.76 -2.19 9.05
CA PRO A 434 -7.64 -3.35 8.99
C PRO A 434 -9.12 -2.99 8.97
N LEU A 435 -9.56 -1.95 9.69
CA LEU A 435 -10.98 -1.63 9.77
C LEU A 435 -11.44 -0.93 8.49
N THR A 436 -10.70 0.10 8.06
CA THR A 436 -11.09 0.87 6.87
C THR A 436 -11.12 -0.01 5.63
N ALA A 437 -10.20 -0.98 5.47
CA ALA A 437 -10.21 -1.93 4.35
C ALA A 437 -11.53 -2.72 4.17
N ARG A 438 -12.33 -2.85 5.23
CA ARG A 438 -13.61 -3.58 5.26
C ARG A 438 -14.82 -2.66 5.11
N LEU A 439 -14.62 -1.35 5.15
CA LEU A 439 -15.65 -0.35 4.89
C LEU A 439 -15.79 -0.11 3.38
N PRO A 440 -17.02 0.18 2.90
CA PRO A 440 -17.26 0.52 1.51
C PRO A 440 -16.55 1.83 1.14
N ALA A 441 -16.11 1.93 -0.12
CA ALA A 441 -15.63 3.18 -0.68
C ALA A 441 -16.78 4.20 -0.77
N ARG A 442 -16.44 5.48 -0.56
CA ARG A 442 -17.34 6.61 -0.76
C ARG A 442 -17.78 6.74 -2.22
N ARG A 443 -19.06 7.05 -2.44
CA ARG A 443 -19.66 7.24 -3.77
C ARG A 443 -20.14 8.67 -4.04
N ASP A 444 -20.05 9.54 -3.05
CA ASP A 444 -20.38 10.96 -3.13
C ASP A 444 -19.28 11.81 -3.79
N ILE A 445 -18.15 11.18 -4.17
CA ILE A 445 -17.01 11.82 -4.84
C ILE A 445 -16.65 11.11 -6.15
N ASN A 446 -15.87 11.77 -7.00
CA ASN A 446 -15.25 11.11 -8.15
C ASN A 446 -14.23 10.08 -7.66
N TRP A 447 -14.44 8.82 -8.02
CA TRP A 447 -13.56 7.73 -7.64
C TRP A 447 -12.43 7.51 -8.66
N GLY A 448 -11.26 7.10 -8.17
CA GLY A 448 -10.13 6.65 -8.98
C GLY A 448 -9.73 5.22 -8.60
N ILE A 449 -9.23 4.46 -9.57
CA ILE A 449 -8.66 3.14 -9.29
C ILE A 449 -7.48 3.30 -8.32
N GLY A 450 -7.40 2.43 -7.31
CA GLY A 450 -6.31 2.46 -6.32
C GLY A 450 -6.45 3.49 -5.19
N HIS A 451 -7.18 4.59 -5.40
CA HIS A 451 -7.36 5.67 -4.41
C HIS A 451 -8.84 5.85 -4.05
N MET A 452 -9.44 4.78 -3.51
CA MET A 452 -10.83 4.81 -3.08
C MET A 452 -10.94 5.30 -1.64
N GLU A 453 -11.40 6.54 -1.47
CA GLU A 453 -11.56 7.16 -0.16
C GLU A 453 -12.63 6.46 0.69
N ARG A 454 -12.36 6.44 1.99
CA ARG A 454 -13.29 5.99 3.02
C ARG A 454 -13.43 7.07 4.07
N ILE A 455 -14.54 7.01 4.77
CA ILE A 455 -14.77 7.87 5.91
C ILE A 455 -14.17 7.26 7.17
N LEU A 456 -13.55 8.10 8.01
CA LEU A 456 -13.06 7.70 9.31
C LEU A 456 -14.25 7.57 10.26
N PRO A 457 -14.54 6.38 10.82
CA PRO A 457 -15.64 6.22 11.75
C PRO A 457 -15.45 7.10 13.00
N ASP A 458 -16.53 7.67 13.51
CA ASP A 458 -16.50 8.46 14.75
C ASP A 458 -15.95 7.60 15.90
N GLY A 459 -14.98 8.12 16.64
CA GLY A 459 -14.35 7.41 17.75
C GLY A 459 -13.24 6.43 17.37
N TYR A 460 -13.00 6.17 16.08
CA TYR A 460 -11.94 5.23 15.66
C TYR A 460 -10.54 5.82 15.89
N PHE A 461 -10.38 7.13 15.70
CA PHE A 461 -9.14 7.82 16.02
C PHE A 461 -8.82 7.76 17.51
N GLU A 462 -9.82 8.08 18.33
CA GLU A 462 -9.75 8.08 19.79
C GLU A 462 -9.46 6.68 20.34
N THR A 463 -9.97 5.64 19.67
CA THR A 463 -9.68 4.24 20.01
C THR A 463 -8.18 3.94 19.99
N HIS A 464 -7.45 4.49 19.00
CA HIS A 464 -6.00 4.34 18.88
C HIS A 464 -5.20 5.32 19.75
N LEU A 465 -5.82 6.42 20.15
CA LEU A 465 -5.21 7.42 21.03
C LEU A 465 -5.29 7.03 22.51
N TYR A 466 -6.44 6.49 22.94
CA TYR A 466 -6.74 6.19 24.34
C TYR A 466 -6.80 4.69 24.64
N GLY A 467 -7.02 3.79 23.67
CA GLY A 467 -6.94 2.34 23.86
C GLY A 467 -8.28 1.59 23.93
N PRO A 468 -9.28 2.01 24.73
CA PRO A 468 -10.62 1.44 24.69
C PRO A 468 -11.26 1.58 23.30
N ASN A 469 -12.15 0.66 22.94
CA ASN A 469 -12.98 0.81 21.76
C ASN A 469 -13.98 1.95 21.99
N LEU A 470 -13.81 3.03 21.25
CA LEU A 470 -14.61 4.25 21.33
C LEU A 470 -15.40 4.47 20.03
N ILE A 471 -15.49 3.50 19.12
CA ILE A 471 -16.28 3.64 17.90
C ILE A 471 -17.74 3.92 18.28
N ALA A 472 -18.33 4.98 17.70
CA ALA A 472 -19.67 5.43 18.07
C ALA A 472 -20.79 4.52 17.53
N ASP A 473 -20.60 3.99 16.32
CA ASP A 473 -21.50 2.99 15.73
C ASP A 473 -21.38 1.66 16.53
N PRO A 474 -22.45 1.20 17.21
CA PRO A 474 -22.40 -0.01 18.01
C PRO A 474 -22.13 -1.29 17.20
N GLY A 475 -22.66 -1.38 15.98
CA GLY A 475 -22.44 -2.51 15.09
C GLY A 475 -20.97 -2.55 14.67
N LEU A 476 -20.44 -1.42 14.20
CA LEU A 476 -19.04 -1.35 13.80
C LEU A 476 -18.09 -1.53 14.99
N ALA A 477 -18.44 -1.04 16.18
CA ALA A 477 -17.66 -1.27 17.40
C ALA A 477 -17.55 -2.77 17.71
N GLN A 478 -18.66 -3.51 17.65
CA GLN A 478 -18.68 -4.96 17.84
C GLN A 478 -17.86 -5.67 16.75
N TYR A 479 -17.99 -5.24 15.49
CA TYR A 479 -17.20 -5.78 14.38
C TYR A 479 -15.70 -5.59 14.62
N TYR A 480 -15.30 -4.39 15.07
CA TYR A 480 -13.91 -4.06 15.35
C TYR A 480 -13.35 -4.86 16.54
N ASP A 481 -14.13 -5.15 17.58
CA ASP A 481 -13.67 -6.00 18.68
C ASP A 481 -13.31 -7.41 18.21
N VAL A 482 -14.13 -8.00 17.34
CA VAL A 482 -13.83 -9.29 16.69
C VAL A 482 -12.57 -9.17 15.84
N LEU A 483 -12.48 -8.15 14.99
CA LEU A 483 -11.33 -7.92 14.12
C LEU A 483 -10.03 -7.76 14.91
N LYS A 484 -10.07 -6.96 16.00
CA LYS A 484 -8.95 -6.72 16.90
C LYS A 484 -8.48 -8.02 17.57
N SER A 485 -9.40 -8.89 17.97
CA SER A 485 -9.05 -10.22 18.51
C SER A 485 -8.29 -11.09 17.49
N ILE A 486 -8.58 -10.94 16.20
CA ILE A 486 -7.91 -11.68 15.12
C ILE A 486 -6.50 -11.14 14.87
N ILE A 487 -6.36 -9.82 14.73
CA ILE A 487 -5.10 -9.19 14.32
C ILE A 487 -4.12 -8.99 15.48
N ALA A 488 -4.58 -8.89 16.72
CA ALA A 488 -3.75 -8.64 17.90
C ALA A 488 -3.77 -9.76 18.95
N GLY A 489 -4.77 -10.67 18.93
CA GLY A 489 -4.88 -11.75 19.91
C GLY A 489 -3.80 -12.84 19.81
N GLU A 490 -3.82 -13.82 20.70
CA GLU A 490 -2.86 -14.93 20.67
C GLU A 490 -3.09 -15.86 19.47
N LEU A 491 -2.02 -16.23 18.75
CA LEU A 491 -2.11 -16.97 17.48
C LEU A 491 -2.87 -18.30 17.59
N PHE A 492 -2.65 -19.05 18.67
CA PHE A 492 -3.20 -20.39 18.89
C PHE A 492 -4.50 -20.40 19.71
N SER A 493 -5.06 -19.24 20.02
CA SER A 493 -6.34 -19.16 20.75
C SER A 493 -7.47 -19.78 19.92
N SER A 494 -8.23 -20.70 20.52
CA SER A 494 -9.41 -21.29 19.88
C SER A 494 -10.48 -20.24 19.55
N ALA A 495 -10.64 -19.24 20.42
CA ALA A 495 -11.55 -18.11 20.19
C ALA A 495 -11.12 -17.30 18.96
N ARG A 496 -9.81 -17.09 18.77
CA ARG A 496 -9.27 -16.43 17.58
C ARG A 496 -9.53 -17.24 16.32
N LEU A 497 -9.29 -18.55 16.35
CA LEU A 497 -9.49 -19.43 15.19
C LEU A 497 -10.98 -19.51 14.79
N ALA A 498 -11.88 -19.52 15.76
CA ALA A 498 -13.33 -19.42 15.51
C ALA A 498 -13.69 -18.06 14.89
N ALA A 499 -13.18 -16.95 15.44
CA ALA A 499 -13.41 -15.61 14.90
C ALA A 499 -12.91 -15.47 13.45
N ILE A 500 -11.76 -16.10 13.11
CA ILE A 500 -11.25 -16.16 11.73
C ILE A 500 -12.27 -16.84 10.81
N TRP A 501 -12.83 -17.97 11.22
CA TRP A 501 -13.85 -18.65 10.42
C TRP A 501 -15.10 -17.79 10.24
N ASP A 502 -15.64 -17.25 11.33
CA ASP A 502 -16.89 -16.48 11.34
C ASP A 502 -16.78 -15.19 10.52
N ILE A 503 -15.69 -14.44 10.66
CA ILE A 503 -15.50 -13.20 9.89
C ILE A 503 -15.33 -13.46 8.39
N ASN A 504 -14.62 -14.53 8.01
CA ASN A 504 -14.39 -14.86 6.59
C ASN A 504 -15.60 -15.51 5.93
N THR A 505 -16.51 -16.13 6.70
CA THR A 505 -17.79 -16.66 6.21
C THR A 505 -18.91 -15.61 6.21
N GLY A 506 -18.62 -14.38 6.65
CA GLY A 506 -19.53 -13.24 6.58
C GLY A 506 -20.53 -13.16 7.74
N VAL A 507 -20.33 -13.92 8.82
CA VAL A 507 -21.23 -13.91 10.01
C VAL A 507 -21.44 -12.50 10.54
N TYR A 508 -20.38 -11.68 10.53
CA TYR A 508 -20.39 -10.31 11.06
C TYR A 508 -20.71 -9.21 10.03
N ASN A 509 -20.98 -9.55 8.76
CA ASN A 509 -21.20 -8.52 7.72
C ASN A 509 -22.40 -7.61 8.02
N HIS A 510 -23.43 -8.13 8.70
CA HIS A 510 -24.61 -7.38 9.10
C HIS A 510 -24.33 -6.27 10.12
N LEU A 511 -23.14 -6.25 10.72
CA LEU A 511 -22.72 -5.22 11.67
C LEU A 511 -22.16 -3.96 10.98
N ILE A 512 -21.94 -4.00 9.67
CA ILE A 512 -21.48 -2.86 8.89
C ILE A 512 -22.68 -2.25 8.15
N ASP A 513 -23.00 -1.00 8.45
CA ASP A 513 -23.99 -0.23 7.69
C ASP A 513 -23.39 0.27 6.37
N GLU A 514 -23.47 -0.56 5.33
CA GLU A 514 -22.87 -0.24 4.03
C GLU A 514 -23.39 1.08 3.44
N ASP A 515 -24.67 1.39 3.60
CA ASP A 515 -25.26 2.58 2.99
C ASP A 515 -24.77 3.85 3.68
N THR A 516 -24.72 3.87 5.02
CA THR A 516 -24.19 5.01 5.78
C THR A 516 -22.72 5.27 5.46
N TYR A 517 -21.88 4.23 5.32
CA TYR A 517 -20.45 4.43 4.99
C TYR A 517 -20.19 4.75 3.50
N ARG A 518 -21.07 4.29 2.59
CA ARG A 518 -20.97 4.56 1.15
C ARG A 518 -21.48 5.93 0.76
N TYR A 519 -22.52 6.41 1.45
CA TYR A 519 -23.18 7.70 1.26
C TYR A 519 -23.25 8.47 2.58
N PRO A 520 -22.10 8.85 3.16
CA PRO A 520 -22.06 9.47 4.48
C PRO A 520 -22.76 10.84 4.50
N ALA A 521 -23.33 11.20 5.65
CA ALA A 521 -23.90 12.52 5.83
C ALA A 521 -22.80 13.61 5.76
N PRO A 522 -23.12 14.84 5.33
CA PRO A 522 -22.14 15.92 5.24
C PRO A 522 -21.38 16.19 6.55
N ASP A 523 -22.05 16.05 7.70
CA ASP A 523 -21.44 16.24 9.01
C ASP A 523 -20.42 15.15 9.35
N ASP A 524 -20.68 13.90 8.95
CA ASP A 524 -19.75 12.79 9.11
C ASP A 524 -18.51 13.01 8.25
N VAL A 525 -18.70 13.42 6.99
CA VAL A 525 -17.60 13.78 6.08
C VAL A 525 -16.77 14.90 6.70
N ALA A 526 -17.40 15.97 7.18
CA ALA A 526 -16.70 17.10 7.78
C ALA A 526 -15.92 16.68 9.04
N ARG A 527 -16.47 15.79 9.87
CA ARG A 527 -15.78 15.24 11.05
C ARG A 527 -14.57 14.41 10.64
N SER A 528 -14.74 13.47 9.71
CA SER A 528 -13.64 12.66 9.17
C SER A 528 -12.56 13.55 8.59
N GLN A 529 -12.91 14.55 7.79
CA GLN A 529 -11.96 15.47 7.18
C GLN A 529 -11.17 16.28 8.21
N ARG A 530 -11.79 16.71 9.33
CA ARG A 530 -11.05 17.37 10.42
C ARG A 530 -10.04 16.45 11.08
N ALA A 531 -10.35 15.16 11.17
CA ALA A 531 -9.43 14.17 11.71
C ALA A 531 -8.33 13.81 10.70
N THR A 532 -8.61 13.81 9.39
CA THR A 532 -7.72 13.25 8.34
C THR A 532 -6.97 14.28 7.50
N MET A 533 -7.44 15.53 7.42
CA MET A 533 -6.79 16.60 6.69
C MET A 533 -6.17 17.60 7.67
N GLY A 534 -4.85 17.71 7.64
CA GLY A 534 -4.13 18.82 8.27
C GLY A 534 -4.18 20.07 7.39
N ALA A 535 -3.32 21.05 7.70
CA ALA A 535 -3.10 22.18 6.79
C ALA A 535 -2.72 21.68 5.38
N PRO A 536 -3.00 22.42 4.29
CA PRO A 536 -2.72 21.95 2.93
C PRO A 536 -1.28 21.42 2.77
N GLY A 537 -1.15 20.13 2.45
CA GLY A 537 0.15 19.44 2.33
C GLY A 537 0.74 18.87 3.62
N PHE A 538 0.02 18.91 4.75
CA PHE A 538 0.49 18.47 6.06
C PHE A 538 -0.41 17.38 6.67
N PRO A 539 0.17 16.29 7.21
CA PRO A 539 -0.59 15.28 7.94
C PRO A 539 -1.12 15.82 9.27
N PRO A 540 -2.37 15.49 9.65
CA PRO A 540 -2.81 15.67 11.03
C PRO A 540 -2.03 14.67 11.90
N ILE A 541 -1.16 15.23 12.74
CA ILE A 541 -0.32 14.47 13.66
C ILE A 541 -0.82 14.78 15.07
N THR A 542 -1.21 13.74 15.80
CA THR A 542 -1.49 13.86 17.24
C THR A 542 -0.55 12.97 18.01
N PHE A 543 0.23 13.56 18.92
CA PHE A 543 1.07 12.81 19.83
C PHE A 543 0.21 12.11 20.88
N ARG A 544 0.58 10.87 21.21
CA ARG A 544 -0.05 10.14 22.30
C ARG A 544 0.13 10.91 23.60
N PRO A 545 -0.95 11.15 24.35
CA PRO A 545 -0.88 11.93 25.58
C PRO A 545 -0.08 11.17 26.65
N ASP A 546 0.57 11.92 27.54
CA ASP A 546 1.07 11.36 28.80
C ASP A 546 -0.10 10.84 29.67
N ARG A 547 0.17 10.10 30.75
CA ARG A 547 -0.89 9.45 31.55
C ARG A 547 -1.94 10.43 32.07
N PHE A 548 -1.53 11.65 32.43
CA PHE A 548 -2.48 12.65 32.93
C PHE A 548 -3.41 13.12 31.81
N MET A 549 -2.84 13.53 30.68
CA MET A 549 -3.61 13.97 29.52
C MET A 549 -4.46 12.83 28.92
N HIS A 550 -4.00 11.60 29.02
CA HIS A 550 -4.71 10.41 28.56
C HIS A 550 -6.03 10.24 29.32
N PHE A 551 -5.97 10.18 30.65
CA PHE A 551 -7.16 10.01 31.47
C PHE A 551 -8.06 11.25 31.45
N SER A 552 -7.47 12.45 31.40
CA SER A 552 -8.26 13.69 31.25
C SER A 552 -9.04 13.68 29.93
N GLY A 553 -8.35 13.48 28.79
CA GLY A 553 -8.99 13.49 27.48
C GLY A 553 -9.98 12.35 27.27
N LEU A 554 -9.67 11.15 27.75
CA LEU A 554 -10.61 10.02 27.73
C LEU A 554 -11.86 10.33 28.58
N GLY A 555 -11.68 10.98 29.72
CA GLY A 555 -12.80 11.45 30.55
C GLY A 555 -13.68 12.45 29.82
N ASP A 556 -13.09 13.39 29.07
CA ASP A 556 -13.81 14.37 28.24
C ASP A 556 -14.62 13.68 27.14
N VAL A 557 -14.04 12.69 26.46
CA VAL A 557 -14.76 11.88 25.46
C VAL A 557 -15.98 11.17 26.09
N TYR A 558 -15.82 10.57 27.26
CA TYR A 558 -16.95 9.94 27.97
C TYR A 558 -18.00 10.96 28.41
N PHE A 559 -17.57 12.14 28.86
CA PHE A 559 -18.45 13.20 29.31
C PHE A 559 -19.32 13.73 28.15
N ASP A 560 -18.71 14.05 27.02
CA ASP A 560 -19.39 14.55 25.82
C ASP A 560 -20.41 13.55 25.26
N ARG A 561 -20.18 12.25 25.51
CA ARG A 561 -21.09 11.15 25.14
C ARG A 561 -22.14 10.82 26.19
N GLY A 562 -22.25 11.61 27.27
CA GLY A 562 -23.21 11.40 28.35
C GLY A 562 -22.89 10.21 29.27
N GLN A 563 -21.71 9.62 29.16
CA GLN A 563 -21.27 8.48 29.99
C GLN A 563 -20.63 8.98 31.30
N TYR A 564 -21.40 9.74 32.09
CA TYR A 564 -20.89 10.51 33.22
C TYR A 564 -20.21 9.65 34.31
N LEU A 565 -20.64 8.39 34.50
CA LEU A 565 -19.99 7.49 35.45
C LEU A 565 -18.56 7.13 35.02
N LEU A 566 -18.37 6.78 33.75
CA LEU A 566 -17.06 6.47 33.18
C LEU A 566 -16.19 7.72 33.14
N ALA A 567 -16.76 8.87 32.78
CA ALA A 567 -16.06 10.16 32.83
C ALA A 567 -15.53 10.43 34.25
N ALA A 568 -16.40 10.35 35.27
CA ALA A 568 -16.00 10.56 36.66
C ALA A 568 -14.94 9.56 37.15
N GLN A 569 -15.02 8.28 36.76
CA GLN A 569 -14.01 7.28 37.09
C GLN A 569 -12.67 7.60 36.43
N THR A 570 -12.68 8.02 35.17
CA THR A 570 -11.47 8.33 34.40
C THR A 570 -10.80 9.61 34.91
N TYR A 571 -11.57 10.66 35.19
CA TYR A 571 -11.04 11.87 35.83
C TYR A 571 -10.41 11.58 37.19
N ARG A 572 -10.99 10.65 37.97
CA ARG A 572 -10.37 10.19 39.23
C ARG A 572 -9.05 9.45 39.01
N GLN A 573 -8.90 8.69 37.93
CA GLN A 573 -7.62 8.05 37.58
C GLN A 573 -6.55 9.10 37.24
N ALA A 574 -6.92 10.16 36.52
CA ALA A 574 -6.02 11.29 36.28
C ALA A 574 -5.58 11.97 37.59
N LEU A 575 -6.52 12.17 38.54
CA LEU A 575 -6.23 12.73 39.87
C LEU A 575 -5.44 11.82 40.80
N ALA A 576 -5.46 10.50 40.55
CA ALA A 576 -4.68 9.53 41.32
C ALA A 576 -3.18 9.58 40.96
N LEU A 577 -2.80 10.26 39.86
CA LEU A 577 -1.41 10.52 39.54
C LEU A 577 -0.82 11.51 40.56
N ASP A 578 0.40 11.24 41.02
CA ASP A 578 1.07 12.10 42.00
C ASP A 578 1.28 13.53 41.44
N GLU A 579 1.16 14.53 42.31
CA GLU A 579 1.39 15.94 41.97
C GLU A 579 2.80 16.15 41.40
N ASN A 580 3.79 15.40 41.87
CA ASN A 580 5.13 15.44 41.29
C ASN A 580 5.17 14.94 39.84
N TYR A 581 4.32 13.97 39.47
CA TYR A 581 4.20 13.52 38.08
C TYR A 581 3.66 14.65 37.22
N ILE A 582 2.54 15.27 37.63
CA ILE A 582 1.89 16.35 36.88
C ILE A 582 2.84 17.55 36.76
N ARG A 583 3.49 17.95 37.87
CA ARG A 583 4.47 19.06 37.88
C ARG A 583 5.69 18.77 37.00
N ARG A 584 6.13 17.51 36.90
CA ARG A 584 7.27 17.14 36.04
C ARG A 584 6.92 17.23 34.56
N HIS A 585 5.72 16.81 34.17
CA HIS A 585 5.30 16.77 32.76
C HIS A 585 4.68 18.10 32.29
N HIS A 586 4.09 18.86 33.21
CA HIS A 586 3.39 20.13 32.95
C HIS A 586 3.84 21.24 33.92
N PRO A 587 5.14 21.59 33.99
CA PRO A 587 5.68 22.46 35.05
C PRO A 587 5.11 23.87 35.05
N LYS A 588 4.71 24.39 33.89
CA LYS A 588 4.23 25.77 33.72
C LYS A 588 2.77 25.97 34.12
N ASP A 589 1.95 24.93 34.03
CA ASP A 589 0.49 25.01 34.12
C ASP A 589 -0.14 23.84 34.90
N HIS A 590 0.64 23.12 35.71
CA HIS A 590 0.16 21.98 36.50
C HIS A 590 -1.02 22.32 37.41
N ARG A 591 -1.05 23.52 38.00
CA ARG A 591 -2.13 23.96 38.91
C ARG A 591 -3.42 24.18 38.14
N GLU A 592 -3.35 24.88 37.00
CA GLU A 592 -4.48 25.16 36.12
C GLU A 592 -5.06 23.86 35.55
N LYS A 593 -4.21 22.94 35.07
CA LYS A 593 -4.64 21.63 34.59
C LYS A 593 -5.30 20.80 35.68
N THR A 594 -4.74 20.82 36.89
CA THR A 594 -5.35 20.12 38.03
C THR A 594 -6.71 20.75 38.36
N ALA A 595 -6.82 22.07 38.43
CA ALA A 595 -8.07 22.77 38.67
C ALA A 595 -9.16 22.38 37.65
N ALA A 596 -8.81 22.41 36.35
CA ALA A 596 -9.72 22.03 35.27
C ALA A 596 -10.27 20.61 35.45
N LEU A 597 -9.41 19.67 35.84
CA LEU A 597 -9.80 18.28 36.08
C LEU A 597 -10.73 18.13 37.29
N TYR A 598 -10.50 18.87 38.39
CA TYR A 598 -11.44 18.91 39.54
C TYR A 598 -12.79 19.49 39.14
N LEU A 599 -12.81 20.52 38.30
CA LEU A 599 -14.04 21.11 37.77
C LEU A 599 -14.81 20.11 36.89
N GLN A 600 -14.13 19.39 36.00
CA GLN A 600 -14.78 18.38 35.17
C GLN A 600 -15.32 17.20 35.98
N LEU A 601 -14.56 16.72 36.97
CA LEU A 601 -15.04 15.70 37.89
C LEU A 601 -16.28 16.15 38.67
N SER A 602 -16.27 17.39 39.19
CA SER A 602 -17.41 18.00 39.87
C SER A 602 -18.64 18.05 38.96
N ARG A 603 -18.50 18.54 37.72
CA ARG A 603 -19.58 18.54 36.73
C ARG A 603 -20.13 17.15 36.47
N ALA A 604 -19.27 16.16 36.24
CA ALA A 604 -19.69 14.77 36.03
C ALA A 604 -20.46 14.22 37.24
N LEU A 605 -20.04 14.55 38.47
CA LEU A 605 -20.76 14.17 39.69
C LEU A 605 -22.11 14.87 39.84
N ASP A 606 -22.23 16.12 39.41
CA ASP A 606 -23.51 16.84 39.41
C ASP A 606 -24.50 16.20 38.42
N PHE A 607 -24.05 15.85 37.21
CA PHE A 607 -24.86 15.09 36.24
C PHE A 607 -25.25 13.69 36.74
N LEU A 608 -24.47 13.09 37.64
CA LEU A 608 -24.81 11.83 38.33
C LEU A 608 -25.74 12.02 39.55
N GLY A 609 -26.19 13.24 39.83
CA GLY A 609 -27.05 13.55 40.98
C GLY A 609 -26.32 13.45 42.32
N LYS A 610 -25.01 13.74 42.36
CA LYS A 610 -24.18 13.68 43.59
C LYS A 610 -23.57 15.04 43.97
N PRO A 611 -24.39 16.11 44.15
CA PRO A 611 -23.89 17.46 44.41
C PRO A 611 -23.09 17.58 45.72
N GLY A 612 -23.43 16.81 46.76
CA GLY A 612 -22.65 16.79 48.00
C GLY A 612 -21.23 16.26 47.82
N VAL A 613 -21.05 15.26 46.95
CA VAL A 613 -19.72 14.72 46.61
C VAL A 613 -18.98 15.69 45.69
N SER A 614 -19.67 16.28 44.71
CA SER A 614 -19.14 17.34 43.84
C SER A 614 -18.55 18.49 44.67
N ARG A 615 -19.31 18.98 45.65
CA ARG A 615 -18.86 20.02 46.59
C ARG A 615 -17.60 19.62 47.36
N ALA A 616 -17.60 18.43 47.96
CA ALA A 616 -16.46 17.91 48.72
C ALA A 616 -15.19 17.79 47.87
N VAL A 617 -15.33 17.45 46.59
CA VAL A 617 -14.22 17.41 45.61
C VAL A 617 -13.64 18.81 45.42
N LEU A 618 -14.45 19.83 45.15
CA LEU A 618 -13.98 21.21 44.99
C LEU A 618 -13.34 21.77 46.27
N GLU A 619 -13.94 21.51 47.45
CA GLU A 619 -13.38 21.88 48.75
C GLU A 619 -12.01 21.23 49.01
N SER A 620 -11.83 19.97 48.58
CA SER A 620 -10.54 19.28 48.71
C SER A 620 -9.42 19.92 47.88
N TYR A 621 -9.75 20.47 46.71
CA TYR A 621 -8.81 21.23 45.90
C TYR A 621 -8.47 22.58 46.54
N LEU A 622 -9.47 23.34 46.99
CA LEU A 622 -9.25 24.66 47.62
C LEU A 622 -8.47 24.57 48.93
N ARG A 623 -8.52 23.43 49.65
CA ARG A 623 -7.62 23.19 50.80
C ARG A 623 -6.15 23.19 50.41
N LYS A 624 -5.81 22.78 49.19
CA LYS A 624 -4.44 22.78 48.67
C LYS A 624 -4.07 24.10 47.98
N TYR A 625 -5.02 24.65 47.23
CA TYR A 625 -4.82 25.88 46.45
C TYR A 625 -5.96 26.87 46.74
N PRO A 626 -5.90 27.58 47.88
CA PRO A 626 -7.00 28.42 48.33
C PRO A 626 -7.29 29.56 47.35
N ASP A 627 -6.29 30.08 46.66
CA ASP A 627 -6.40 31.28 45.82
C ASP A 627 -6.99 31.04 44.42
N ASN A 628 -7.45 29.82 44.10
CA ASN A 628 -8.01 29.53 42.79
C ASN A 628 -9.48 30.01 42.67
N GLU A 629 -9.67 31.15 42.02
CA GLU A 629 -11.00 31.78 41.87
C GLU A 629 -11.97 30.93 41.04
N ALA A 630 -11.51 30.26 39.98
CA ALA A 630 -12.38 29.45 39.12
C ALA A 630 -13.06 28.31 39.89
N VAL A 631 -12.30 27.59 40.71
CA VAL A 631 -12.84 26.51 41.56
C VAL A 631 -13.73 27.08 42.68
N ARG A 632 -13.36 28.23 43.26
CA ARG A 632 -14.18 28.91 44.27
C ARG A 632 -15.54 29.34 43.72
N ASN A 633 -15.57 29.88 42.50
CA ASN A 633 -16.80 30.27 41.83
C ASN A 633 -17.69 29.06 41.52
N ALA A 634 -17.11 27.95 41.05
CA ALA A 634 -17.85 26.70 40.84
C ALA A 634 -18.39 26.10 42.15
N LEU A 635 -17.63 26.20 43.25
CA LEU A 635 -18.08 25.77 44.57
C LEU A 635 -19.28 26.58 45.07
N ASN A 636 -19.28 27.90 44.80
CA ASN A 636 -20.41 28.77 45.15
C ASN A 636 -21.63 28.51 44.26
N ALA A 637 -21.42 28.19 42.98
CA ALA A 637 -22.50 27.86 42.04
C ALA A 637 -23.13 26.48 42.28
N SER A 638 -22.40 25.52 42.86
CA SER A 638 -22.90 24.19 43.25
C SER A 638 -23.69 24.19 44.58
N THR A 639 -23.97 25.37 45.13
CA THR A 639 -24.86 25.54 46.30
C THR A 639 -26.31 25.43 45.81
N PRO A 640 -27.17 24.55 46.39
CA PRO A 640 -28.60 24.65 46.12
C PRO A 640 -29.06 26.06 46.56
N PRO A 641 -30.01 26.70 45.84
CA PRO A 641 -30.67 27.88 46.39
C PRO A 641 -31.22 27.46 47.75
N ASN A 642 -30.81 28.19 48.80
CA ASN A 642 -31.40 28.03 50.12
C ASN A 642 -32.91 27.98 49.95
N HIS A 643 -33.54 26.94 50.48
CA HIS A 643 -34.93 27.01 50.89
C HIS A 643 -35.06 28.30 51.72
N ILE A 644 -35.64 29.33 51.11
CA ILE A 644 -36.30 30.39 51.86
C ILE A 644 -37.62 29.75 52.27
N ASP A 645 -37.73 29.42 53.55
CA ASP A 645 -39.00 29.36 54.26
C ASP A 645 -38.74 29.94 55.66
N PRO A 646 -39.70 30.70 56.19
CA PRO A 646 -40.89 30.07 56.76
C PRO A 646 -42.22 30.44 56.10
#